data_AF-A0A3D4W9L4-F1
#
_entry.id   AF-A0A3D4W9L4-F1
#
_cell.length_a   1.000
_cell.length_b   1.000
_cell.length_c   1.000
_cell.angle_alpha   90.00
_cell.angle_beta   90.00
_cell.angle_gamma   90.00
#
_symmetry.space_group_name_H-M   'P 1'
#
loop_
_entity.id
_entity.type
_entity.pdbx_description
1 polymer ?
#
loop_
_entity_poly.entity_id
_entity_poly.type
_entity_poly.pdbx_seq_one_letter_code
_entity_poly.pdbx_strand_id
1 'polypeptide(L)'
;MREQTLNIPYNFLPKGTMEYNVSSGIVRDTSNALYTRTEAGVGLHRNLTVGGGIEYLSSIKSGSSIPFLNTSLRFLNNFMFTGEYAHGVRTRGLLNYRLPSSLVFELDYIHYTPGQKAISFNYLEERKASLSMPVRLGTFRSFARVGFRQNVLEQLTFSSAEVLLSSYFGKVNANISGFATWITKGSPYIYSNLSLGFRMGRNTNFRPQAQVDITNKKLVSVKAELEHTFSQKAHLSLIYEENIHSVYRSVELAFRYEFSFAQTSASARIANKRLYTTESARGGFAFGSGNGAVLADNRSKVGRGGITVEPFLDVNHNGKRDTGEDAIEGLNVRINGGRLLIDRGDTLIRIIELEPFTSYLLEIDDNTLENVAWQIEDKKLSVYADPNQFKRVSIPVKVMGEVNGMVYLKDGAQEKGLGRIIINITGSAGKTAGRVLSEQDGFYAFLGLAPGRYTASVDSLQLSRLGFISNPPDIEFEIAPYKYGDIADDISFTLTSALPFPAGEESGAAGHIPDDEDLAVSPDVTVSQTDNIPLISEPEKISVRQDSAQPAEASAEPQPEVIEGNINLSAGVFYVQCGAFTNPDSAKKLKMKVCSLTEAPCGIIREKGFYKVRLGYFHTRQDAAREAEILNSRGIAAQTGKSVIR
;
A
#
# COMPACT_ATOMS: atom_id res chain seq x y z
N MET A 1 -7.59 -5.15 -29.16
CA MET A 1 -7.33 -5.98 -27.96
C MET A 1 -8.64 -6.22 -27.22
N ARG A 2 -9.02 -7.47 -26.96
CA ARG A 2 -10.18 -7.80 -26.11
C ARG A 2 -9.65 -7.93 -24.69
N GLU A 3 -10.00 -6.97 -23.84
CA GLU A 3 -9.65 -6.99 -22.42
C GLU A 3 -10.24 -8.25 -21.77
N GLN A 4 -9.38 -9.13 -21.26
CA GLN A 4 -9.79 -10.33 -20.53
C GLN A 4 -9.65 -10.05 -19.03
N THR A 5 -10.76 -9.76 -18.37
CA THR A 5 -10.79 -9.56 -16.91
C THR A 5 -10.78 -10.92 -16.21
N LEU A 6 -9.64 -11.32 -15.64
CA LEU A 6 -9.51 -12.55 -14.86
C LEU A 6 -9.87 -12.27 -13.40
N ASN A 7 -11.06 -12.66 -12.96
CA ASN A 7 -11.44 -12.58 -11.55
C ASN A 7 -11.09 -13.92 -10.87
N ILE A 8 -9.98 -13.95 -10.12
CA ILE A 8 -9.62 -15.10 -9.29
C ILE A 8 -10.26 -14.87 -7.92
N PRO A 9 -11.21 -15.71 -7.47
CA PRO A 9 -11.74 -15.61 -6.12
C PRO A 9 -10.62 -15.78 -5.09
N TYR A 10 -10.68 -15.08 -3.97
CA TYR A 10 -9.70 -15.12 -2.87
C TYR A 10 -9.41 -16.52 -2.28
N ASN A 11 -10.13 -17.56 -2.72
CA ASN A 11 -10.00 -18.93 -2.23
C ASN A 11 -9.03 -19.80 -3.06
N PHE A 12 -8.45 -19.28 -4.16
CA PHE A 12 -7.49 -20.03 -4.98
C PHE A 12 -6.05 -19.67 -4.62
N LEU A 13 -5.26 -20.69 -4.33
CA LEU A 13 -3.83 -20.58 -4.13
C LEU A 13 -3.08 -20.91 -5.43
N PRO A 14 -2.01 -20.18 -5.77
CA PRO A 14 -1.13 -20.54 -6.88
C PRO A 14 -0.57 -21.96 -6.72
N LYS A 15 -0.25 -22.61 -7.85
CA LYS A 15 0.27 -23.98 -7.84
C LYS A 15 1.57 -24.05 -7.04
N GLY A 16 1.63 -24.94 -6.06
CA GLY A 16 2.79 -25.15 -5.19
C GLY A 16 2.87 -24.18 -4.01
N THR A 17 1.93 -23.23 -3.89
CA THR A 17 1.83 -22.34 -2.73
C THR A 17 0.98 -23.00 -1.66
N MET A 18 1.48 -22.96 -0.42
CA MET A 18 0.76 -23.33 0.78
C MET A 18 0.53 -22.08 1.62
N GLU A 19 -0.70 -21.87 2.07
CA GLU A 19 -1.04 -20.84 3.05
C GLU A 19 -1.63 -21.51 4.28
N TYR A 20 -1.33 -20.98 5.46
CA TYR A 20 -1.87 -21.45 6.72
C TYR A 20 -2.29 -20.28 7.60
N ASN A 21 -3.33 -20.51 8.40
CA ASN A 21 -3.81 -19.53 9.36
C ASN A 21 -4.12 -20.23 10.68
N VAL A 22 -3.57 -19.67 11.77
CA VAL A 22 -3.80 -20.14 13.13
C VAL A 22 -4.32 -18.98 13.94
N SER A 23 -5.57 -19.10 14.38
CA SER A 23 -6.22 -18.10 15.20
C SER A 23 -6.65 -18.74 16.51
N SER A 24 -6.40 -18.07 17.63
CA SER A 24 -6.83 -18.51 18.96
C SER A 24 -7.22 -17.30 19.78
N GLY A 25 -8.28 -17.43 20.57
CA GLY A 25 -8.81 -16.34 21.36
C GLY A 25 -10.03 -16.74 22.15
N ILE A 26 -10.66 -15.75 22.78
CA ILE A 26 -11.86 -15.94 23.58
C ILE A 26 -13.03 -15.32 22.84
N VAL A 27 -14.12 -16.08 22.71
CA VAL A 27 -15.37 -15.57 22.14
C VAL A 27 -15.90 -14.45 23.05
N ARG A 28 -16.14 -13.27 22.47
CA ARG A 28 -16.67 -12.10 23.19
C ARG A 28 -18.19 -12.20 23.37
N ASP A 29 -18.64 -13.27 24.01
CA ASP A 29 -20.00 -13.46 24.48
C ASP A 29 -20.01 -13.70 26.00
N THR A 30 -21.16 -14.05 26.57
CA THR A 30 -21.27 -14.36 28.00
C THR A 30 -20.60 -15.67 28.40
N SER A 31 -20.23 -16.53 27.44
CA SER A 31 -19.65 -17.84 27.69
C SER A 31 -18.14 -17.80 27.95
N ASN A 32 -17.45 -16.74 27.50
CA ASN A 32 -15.99 -16.64 27.50
C ASN A 32 -15.31 -17.92 26.97
N ALA A 33 -15.92 -18.57 25.97
CA ALA A 33 -15.42 -19.80 25.41
C ALA A 33 -14.08 -19.58 24.71
N LEU A 34 -13.15 -20.52 24.90
CA LEU A 34 -11.94 -20.60 24.11
C LEU A 34 -12.32 -21.04 22.69
N TYR A 35 -11.91 -20.24 21.71
CA TYR A 35 -12.00 -20.53 20.29
C TYR A 35 -10.59 -20.71 19.74
N THR A 36 -10.37 -21.74 18.95
CA THR A 36 -9.12 -21.91 18.20
C THR A 36 -9.43 -22.51 16.85
N ARG A 37 -8.91 -21.92 15.78
CA ARG A 37 -9.05 -22.44 14.43
C ARG A 37 -7.69 -22.45 13.75
N THR A 38 -7.31 -23.64 13.31
CA THR A 38 -6.09 -23.89 12.53
C THR A 38 -6.53 -24.39 11.17
N GLU A 39 -6.07 -23.75 10.11
CA GLU A 39 -6.35 -24.16 8.75
C GLU A 39 -5.12 -24.04 7.87
N ALA A 40 -5.01 -24.93 6.89
CA ALA A 40 -3.98 -24.90 5.87
C ALA A 40 -4.60 -25.26 4.52
N GLY A 41 -4.19 -24.54 3.48
CA GLY A 41 -4.58 -24.77 2.10
C GLY A 41 -3.36 -24.91 1.21
N VAL A 42 -3.48 -25.73 0.16
CA VAL A 42 -2.45 -25.90 -0.86
C VAL A 42 -3.05 -25.80 -2.27
N GLY A 43 -2.38 -25.03 -3.12
CA GLY A 43 -2.67 -24.98 -4.55
C GLY A 43 -2.09 -26.20 -5.26
N LEU A 44 -2.87 -27.26 -5.43
CA LEU A 44 -2.43 -28.47 -6.15
C LEU A 44 -2.28 -28.22 -7.66
N HIS A 45 -3.11 -27.34 -8.20
CA HIS A 45 -3.10 -26.96 -9.61
C HIS A 45 -3.64 -25.53 -9.78
N ARG A 46 -3.39 -24.88 -10.93
CA ARG A 46 -3.94 -23.54 -11.25
C ARG A 46 -5.47 -23.44 -11.22
N ASN A 47 -6.16 -24.59 -11.16
CA ASN A 47 -7.61 -24.72 -11.14
C ASN A 47 -8.12 -25.52 -9.92
N LEU A 48 -7.25 -25.92 -9.00
CA LEU A 48 -7.63 -26.74 -7.85
C LEU A 48 -6.82 -26.33 -6.61
N THR A 49 -7.55 -25.93 -5.57
CA THR A 49 -7.01 -25.69 -4.24
C THR A 49 -7.76 -26.59 -3.28
N VAL A 50 -7.03 -27.28 -2.42
CA VAL A 50 -7.58 -28.12 -1.34
C VAL A 50 -7.01 -27.61 -0.05
N GLY A 51 -7.83 -27.55 0.98
CA GLY A 51 -7.38 -27.26 2.32
C GLY A 51 -8.21 -27.99 3.34
N GLY A 52 -7.81 -27.80 4.58
CA GLY A 52 -8.48 -28.39 5.72
C GLY A 52 -7.93 -27.81 7.00
N GLY A 53 -8.59 -28.15 8.08
CA GLY A 53 -8.28 -27.57 9.36
C GLY A 53 -9.08 -28.21 10.48
N ILE A 54 -8.90 -27.63 11.65
CA ILE A 54 -9.65 -27.98 12.83
C ILE A 54 -10.10 -26.70 13.51
N GLU A 55 -11.38 -26.64 13.80
CA GLU A 55 -11.98 -25.61 14.63
C GLU A 55 -12.28 -26.20 16.01
N TYR A 56 -11.91 -25.50 17.06
CA TYR A 56 -12.13 -25.88 18.44
C TYR A 56 -12.93 -24.79 19.15
N LEU A 57 -14.02 -25.17 19.79
CA LEU A 57 -14.85 -24.27 20.58
C LEU A 57 -15.24 -24.91 21.92
N SER A 58 -14.77 -24.33 23.02
CA SER A 58 -14.93 -24.91 24.36
C SER A 58 -16.35 -24.85 24.92
N SER A 59 -17.26 -24.06 24.34
CA SER A 59 -18.67 -24.01 24.77
C SER A 59 -19.47 -25.25 24.36
N ILE A 60 -18.97 -26.03 23.39
CA ILE A 60 -19.63 -27.24 22.90
C ILE A 60 -19.12 -28.45 23.69
N LYS A 61 -19.93 -28.98 24.61
CA LYS A 61 -19.55 -30.13 25.46
C LYS A 61 -19.34 -31.46 24.72
N SER A 62 -19.90 -31.61 23.52
CA SER A 62 -19.80 -32.82 22.69
C SER A 62 -19.42 -32.43 21.28
N GLY A 63 -18.26 -32.86 20.79
CA GLY A 63 -17.74 -32.42 19.48
C GLY A 63 -17.14 -31.02 19.52
N SER A 64 -16.43 -30.66 20.60
CA SER A 64 -15.71 -29.40 20.72
C SER A 64 -14.68 -29.18 19.62
N SER A 65 -14.20 -30.26 19.01
CA SER A 65 -13.26 -30.27 17.89
C SER A 65 -13.99 -30.64 16.60
N ILE A 66 -13.96 -29.73 15.63
CA ILE A 66 -14.67 -29.79 14.36
C ILE A 66 -13.61 -29.77 13.26
N PRO A 67 -13.12 -30.94 12.82
CA PRO A 67 -12.26 -31.00 11.65
C PRO A 67 -13.07 -30.65 10.41
N PHE A 68 -12.46 -29.92 9.50
CA PHE A 68 -13.09 -29.56 8.23
C PHE A 68 -12.15 -29.71 7.05
N LEU A 69 -12.76 -29.91 5.88
CA LEU A 69 -12.12 -29.95 4.58
C LEU A 69 -12.77 -28.87 3.70
N ASN A 70 -11.96 -28.10 2.98
CA ASN A 70 -12.44 -27.21 1.94
C ASN A 70 -11.78 -27.52 0.60
N THR A 71 -12.49 -27.27 -0.49
CA THR A 71 -11.99 -27.52 -1.84
C THR A 71 -12.56 -26.50 -2.79
N SER A 72 -11.71 -25.90 -3.61
CA SER A 72 -12.10 -24.97 -4.67
C SER A 72 -11.60 -25.49 -6.01
N LEU A 73 -12.52 -25.70 -6.95
CA LEU A 73 -12.27 -26.29 -8.26
C LEU A 73 -12.80 -25.40 -9.38
N ARG A 74 -11.98 -25.14 -10.39
CA ARG A 74 -12.38 -24.54 -11.66
C ARG A 74 -12.35 -25.60 -12.76
N PHE A 75 -13.49 -26.23 -13.04
CA PHE A 75 -13.58 -27.36 -13.98
C PHE A 75 -13.93 -26.95 -15.43
N LEU A 76 -14.27 -25.68 -15.65
CA LEU A 76 -14.40 -25.01 -16.95
C LEU A 76 -13.98 -23.54 -16.77
N ASN A 77 -13.69 -22.80 -17.86
CA ASN A 77 -13.19 -21.40 -17.76
C ASN A 77 -14.09 -20.47 -16.93
N ASN A 78 -15.38 -20.78 -16.87
CA ASN A 78 -16.42 -19.93 -16.30
C ASN A 78 -17.12 -20.55 -15.07
N PHE A 79 -16.78 -21.79 -14.70
CA PHE A 79 -17.41 -22.51 -13.59
C PHE A 79 -16.44 -22.65 -12.43
N MET A 80 -16.86 -22.16 -11.28
CA MET A 80 -16.15 -22.25 -10.01
C MET A 80 -17.02 -23.02 -9.04
N PHE A 81 -16.51 -24.13 -8.51
CA PHE A 81 -17.14 -24.89 -7.44
C PHE A 81 -16.32 -24.74 -6.16
N THR A 82 -16.99 -24.53 -5.03
CA THR A 82 -16.38 -24.58 -3.70
C THR A 82 -17.17 -25.53 -2.83
N GLY A 83 -16.50 -26.54 -2.28
CA GLY A 83 -17.06 -27.48 -1.32
C GLY A 83 -16.45 -27.27 0.05
N GLU A 84 -17.25 -27.43 1.10
CA GLU A 84 -16.81 -27.46 2.50
C GLU A 84 -17.52 -28.61 3.22
N TYR A 85 -16.77 -29.39 3.97
CA TYR A 85 -17.28 -30.41 4.86
C TYR A 85 -16.72 -30.19 6.25
N ALA A 86 -17.56 -29.81 7.20
CA ALA A 86 -17.22 -29.68 8.62
C ALA A 86 -17.87 -30.84 9.37
N HIS A 87 -17.05 -31.73 9.91
CA HIS A 87 -17.49 -32.99 10.48
C HIS A 87 -18.47 -32.77 11.64
N GLY A 88 -19.63 -33.43 11.57
CA GLY A 88 -20.69 -33.32 12.59
C GLY A 88 -21.40 -31.97 12.65
N VAL A 89 -21.13 -31.04 11.72
CA VAL A 89 -21.71 -29.70 11.71
C VAL A 89 -22.43 -29.42 10.40
N ARG A 90 -21.73 -29.37 9.27
CA ARG A 90 -22.34 -29.00 7.98
C ARG A 90 -21.57 -29.51 6.76
N THR A 91 -22.29 -29.63 5.65
CA THR A 91 -21.73 -29.76 4.30
C THR A 91 -22.24 -28.60 3.46
N ARG A 92 -21.36 -27.92 2.72
CA ARG A 92 -21.72 -26.82 1.83
C ARG A 92 -21.17 -27.06 0.43
N GLY A 93 -21.97 -26.74 -0.58
CA GLY A 93 -21.57 -26.69 -1.97
C GLY A 93 -22.00 -25.36 -2.59
N LEU A 94 -21.05 -24.61 -3.13
CA LEU A 94 -21.25 -23.35 -3.81
C LEU A 94 -20.79 -23.49 -5.27
N LEU A 95 -21.73 -23.37 -6.20
CA LEU A 95 -21.45 -23.34 -7.63
C LEU A 95 -21.67 -21.93 -8.17
N ASN A 96 -20.63 -21.36 -8.76
CA ASN A 96 -20.63 -20.05 -9.40
C ASN A 96 -20.32 -20.19 -10.88
N TYR A 97 -21.18 -19.63 -11.73
CA TYR A 97 -21.00 -19.61 -13.17
C TYR A 97 -21.03 -18.17 -13.69
N ARG A 98 -19.97 -17.74 -14.38
CA ARG A 98 -19.85 -16.38 -14.93
C ARG A 98 -19.48 -16.40 -16.40
N LEU A 99 -20.38 -15.92 -17.26
CA LEU A 99 -20.14 -15.82 -18.70
C LEU A 99 -19.43 -14.50 -19.08
N PRO A 100 -18.72 -14.46 -20.24
CA PRO A 100 -18.22 -13.21 -20.81
C PRO A 100 -19.31 -12.18 -21.15
N SER A 101 -20.57 -12.61 -21.26
CA SER A 101 -21.75 -11.72 -21.37
C SER A 101 -22.08 -11.01 -20.05
N SER A 102 -21.30 -11.24 -19.00
CA SER A 102 -21.52 -10.77 -17.63
C SER A 102 -22.76 -11.37 -16.95
N LEU A 103 -23.34 -12.43 -17.50
CA LEU A 103 -24.33 -13.26 -16.80
C LEU A 103 -23.63 -14.01 -15.66
N VAL A 104 -24.22 -13.95 -14.46
CA VAL A 104 -23.74 -14.65 -13.27
C VAL A 104 -24.86 -15.52 -12.72
N PHE A 105 -24.57 -16.79 -12.47
CA PHE A 105 -25.45 -17.75 -11.82
C PHE A 105 -24.76 -18.32 -10.60
N GLU A 106 -25.46 -18.36 -9.47
CA GLU A 106 -24.95 -18.86 -8.19
C GLU A 106 -25.95 -19.86 -7.60
N LEU A 107 -25.46 -21.01 -7.19
CA LEU A 107 -26.18 -21.99 -6.38
C LEU A 107 -25.39 -22.25 -5.10
N ASP A 108 -25.99 -22.00 -3.95
CA ASP A 108 -25.41 -22.28 -2.64
C ASP A 108 -26.32 -23.23 -1.87
N TYR A 109 -25.80 -24.40 -1.55
CA TYR A 109 -26.50 -25.43 -0.80
C TYR A 109 -25.72 -25.74 0.47
N ILE A 110 -26.41 -25.70 1.62
CA ILE A 110 -25.86 -26.08 2.90
C ILE A 110 -26.78 -27.11 3.53
N HIS A 111 -26.21 -28.22 3.97
CA HIS A 111 -26.88 -29.23 4.76
C HIS A 111 -26.24 -29.25 6.15
N TYR A 112 -27.06 -29.14 7.20
CA TYR A 112 -26.61 -29.14 8.59
C TYR A 112 -26.87 -30.50 9.22
N THR A 113 -25.95 -30.95 10.07
CA THR A 113 -26.17 -32.16 10.87
C THR A 113 -27.25 -31.88 11.92
N PRO A 114 -28.34 -32.67 11.98
CA PRO A 114 -29.40 -32.45 12.96
C PRO A 114 -28.86 -32.41 14.40
N GLY A 115 -29.29 -31.42 15.19
CA GLY A 115 -28.88 -31.27 16.59
C GLY A 115 -27.45 -30.77 16.82
N GLN A 116 -26.72 -30.37 15.78
CA GLN A 116 -25.41 -29.71 15.92
C GLN A 116 -25.53 -28.44 16.78
N LYS A 117 -24.48 -28.13 17.55
CA LYS A 117 -24.44 -26.97 18.48
C LYS A 117 -23.38 -25.93 18.14
N ALA A 118 -22.62 -26.14 17.06
CA ALA A 118 -21.57 -25.25 16.62
C ALA A 118 -22.12 -23.96 15.99
N ILE A 119 -23.25 -24.08 15.31
CA ILE A 119 -23.96 -22.98 14.67
C ILE A 119 -25.26 -22.77 15.44
N SER A 120 -25.50 -21.54 15.88
CA SER A 120 -26.60 -21.17 16.77
C SER A 120 -28.00 -21.17 16.12
N PHE A 121 -28.12 -21.64 14.87
CA PHE A 121 -29.37 -21.75 14.14
C PHE A 121 -29.79 -23.22 14.00
N ASN A 122 -31.09 -23.49 14.08
CA ASN A 122 -31.70 -24.83 13.96
C ASN A 122 -32.14 -25.17 12.53
N TYR A 123 -31.38 -24.72 11.54
CA TYR A 123 -31.64 -25.06 10.14
C TYR A 123 -31.15 -26.47 9.87
N LEU A 124 -31.92 -27.23 9.10
CA LEU A 124 -31.52 -28.51 8.52
C LEU A 124 -30.88 -28.31 7.15
N GLU A 125 -31.42 -27.37 6.36
CA GLU A 125 -30.88 -27.04 5.05
C GLU A 125 -31.03 -25.55 4.74
N GLU A 126 -30.08 -25.00 3.99
CA GLU A 126 -30.20 -23.74 3.28
C GLU A 126 -30.00 -23.97 1.79
N ARG A 127 -30.90 -23.41 0.98
CA ARG A 127 -30.86 -23.50 -0.47
C ARG A 127 -30.96 -22.10 -1.02
N LYS A 128 -29.99 -21.66 -1.81
CA LYS A 128 -29.98 -20.36 -2.47
C LYS A 128 -29.68 -20.55 -3.94
N ALA A 129 -30.43 -19.84 -4.76
CA ALA A 129 -30.19 -19.73 -6.19
C ALA A 129 -30.29 -18.28 -6.59
N SER A 130 -29.34 -17.77 -7.37
CA SER A 130 -29.44 -16.43 -7.94
C SER A 130 -28.97 -16.38 -9.38
N LEU A 131 -29.60 -15.52 -10.16
CA LEU A 131 -29.26 -15.23 -11.55
C LEU A 131 -29.20 -13.72 -11.71
N SER A 132 -28.06 -13.21 -12.15
CA SER A 132 -27.85 -11.80 -12.46
C SER A 132 -27.45 -11.66 -13.93
N MET A 133 -28.13 -10.78 -14.66
CA MET A 133 -27.92 -10.58 -16.09
C MET A 133 -27.98 -9.10 -16.47
N PRO A 134 -26.91 -8.53 -17.04
CA PRO A 134 -26.99 -7.27 -17.73
C PRO A 134 -27.53 -7.46 -19.14
N VAL A 135 -28.52 -6.66 -19.52
CA VAL A 135 -29.09 -6.61 -20.86
C VAL A 135 -28.66 -5.31 -21.52
N ARG A 136 -28.02 -5.42 -22.69
CA ARG A 136 -27.58 -4.28 -23.51
C ARG A 136 -28.18 -4.44 -24.90
N LEU A 137 -29.22 -3.67 -25.22
CA LEU A 137 -29.90 -3.68 -26.52
C LEU A 137 -29.92 -2.24 -27.07
N GLY A 138 -29.00 -1.91 -27.97
CA GLY A 138 -28.86 -0.53 -28.48
C GLY A 138 -28.59 0.48 -27.37
N THR A 139 -29.48 1.47 -27.21
CA THR A 139 -29.42 2.49 -26.15
C THR A 139 -30.03 2.03 -24.83
N PHE A 140 -30.77 0.92 -24.83
CA PHE A 140 -31.37 0.34 -23.64
C PHE A 140 -30.31 -0.42 -22.83
N ARG A 141 -30.08 0.03 -21.60
CA ARG A 141 -29.21 -0.62 -20.63
C ARG A 141 -30.06 -1.04 -19.45
N SER A 142 -30.10 -2.34 -19.17
CA SER A 142 -30.84 -2.88 -18.06
C SER A 142 -30.03 -3.93 -17.30
N PHE A 143 -30.36 -4.10 -16.04
CA PHE A 143 -29.81 -5.11 -15.17
C PHE A 143 -30.96 -5.80 -14.45
N ALA A 144 -31.01 -7.12 -14.59
CA ALA A 144 -31.97 -7.95 -13.88
C ALA A 144 -31.25 -8.91 -12.93
N ARG A 145 -31.79 -9.05 -11.73
CA ARG A 145 -31.36 -10.05 -10.75
C ARG A 145 -32.58 -10.76 -10.20
N VAL A 146 -32.53 -12.08 -10.19
CA VAL A 146 -33.53 -12.94 -9.57
C VAL A 146 -32.84 -13.77 -8.51
N GLY A 147 -33.39 -13.83 -7.31
CA GLY A 147 -32.88 -14.60 -6.21
C GLY A 147 -33.99 -15.44 -5.58
N PHE A 148 -33.64 -16.65 -5.16
CA PHE A 148 -34.48 -17.53 -4.37
C PHE A 148 -33.67 -18.05 -3.20
N ARG A 149 -34.26 -18.02 -2.01
CA ARG A 149 -33.69 -18.59 -0.79
C ARG A 149 -34.74 -19.40 -0.07
N GLN A 150 -34.34 -20.56 0.44
CA GLN A 150 -35.15 -21.41 1.27
C GLN A 150 -34.33 -21.89 2.47
N ASN A 151 -34.86 -21.67 3.66
CA ASN A 151 -34.31 -22.16 4.92
C ASN A 151 -35.27 -23.25 5.44
N VAL A 152 -34.79 -24.48 5.54
CA VAL A 152 -35.55 -25.62 6.05
C VAL A 152 -35.23 -25.75 7.54
N LEU A 153 -36.22 -25.57 8.39
CA LEU A 153 -36.17 -25.83 9.83
C LEU A 153 -36.89 -27.15 10.13
N GLU A 154 -36.72 -27.67 11.35
CA GLU A 154 -37.34 -28.94 11.77
C GLU A 154 -38.88 -28.97 11.62
N GLN A 155 -39.55 -27.84 11.84
CA GLN A 155 -41.01 -27.76 11.85
C GLN A 155 -41.59 -26.87 10.76
N LEU A 156 -40.75 -26.12 10.04
CA LEU A 156 -41.16 -25.07 9.12
C LEU A 156 -40.13 -24.88 8.02
N THR A 157 -40.57 -24.60 6.81
CA THR A 157 -39.69 -24.12 5.74
C THR A 157 -40.05 -22.67 5.44
N PHE A 158 -39.08 -21.77 5.61
CA PHE A 158 -39.20 -20.37 5.24
C PHE A 158 -38.60 -20.18 3.85
N SER A 159 -39.36 -19.60 2.94
CA SER A 159 -38.92 -19.35 1.56
C SER A 159 -39.09 -17.88 1.22
N SER A 160 -38.15 -17.36 0.45
CA SER A 160 -38.15 -15.98 -0.04
C SER A 160 -37.66 -15.91 -1.47
N ALA A 161 -38.29 -15.07 -2.28
CA ALA A 161 -37.83 -14.75 -3.63
C ALA A 161 -37.68 -13.23 -3.77
N GLU A 162 -36.65 -12.81 -4.50
CA GLU A 162 -36.38 -11.42 -4.85
C GLU A 162 -36.24 -11.28 -6.37
N VAL A 163 -36.77 -10.19 -6.91
CA VAL A 163 -36.53 -9.77 -8.30
C VAL A 163 -36.14 -8.31 -8.27
N LEU A 164 -35.03 -7.96 -8.91
CA LEU A 164 -34.60 -6.59 -9.12
C LEU A 164 -34.46 -6.35 -10.62
N LEU A 165 -35.06 -5.26 -11.10
CA LEU A 165 -34.90 -4.77 -12.46
C LEU A 165 -34.50 -3.29 -12.41
N SER A 166 -33.31 -2.97 -12.88
CA SER A 166 -32.81 -1.60 -13.02
C SER A 166 -32.62 -1.28 -14.49
N SER A 167 -33.32 -0.28 -15.00
CA SER A 167 -33.35 0.06 -16.41
C SER A 167 -33.11 1.54 -16.63
N TYR A 168 -32.27 1.86 -17.60
CA TYR A 168 -31.98 3.23 -18.03
C TYR A 168 -32.62 3.48 -19.39
N PHE A 169 -33.53 4.45 -19.43
CA PHE A 169 -34.18 4.94 -20.64
C PHE A 169 -33.85 6.42 -20.81
N GLY A 170 -32.79 6.73 -21.57
CA GLY A 170 -32.31 8.10 -21.76
C GLY A 170 -31.86 8.74 -20.44
N LYS A 171 -32.56 9.80 -20.01
CA LYS A 171 -32.28 10.54 -18.76
C LYS A 171 -33.05 10.01 -17.53
N VAL A 172 -33.83 8.95 -17.70
CA VAL A 172 -34.64 8.35 -16.63
C VAL A 172 -34.04 7.01 -16.24
N ASN A 173 -33.85 6.80 -14.93
CA ASN A 173 -33.60 5.47 -14.39
C ASN A 173 -34.87 4.96 -13.70
N ALA A 174 -35.17 3.68 -13.91
CA ALA A 174 -36.29 2.99 -13.29
C ALA A 174 -35.75 1.76 -12.56
N ASN A 175 -35.99 1.68 -11.24
CA ASN A 175 -35.68 0.48 -10.46
C ASN A 175 -36.96 -0.09 -9.87
N ILE A 176 -37.19 -1.37 -10.15
CA ILE A 176 -38.28 -2.16 -9.62
C ILE A 176 -37.66 -3.28 -8.79
N SER A 177 -38.11 -3.44 -7.56
CA SER A 177 -37.71 -4.57 -6.70
C SER A 177 -38.95 -5.25 -6.14
N GLY A 178 -39.15 -6.52 -6.50
CA GLY A 178 -40.23 -7.35 -6.00
C GLY A 178 -39.71 -8.35 -4.97
N PHE A 179 -40.47 -8.57 -3.92
CA PHE A 179 -40.16 -9.50 -2.85
C PHE A 179 -41.37 -10.39 -2.59
N ALA A 180 -41.12 -11.68 -2.41
CA ALA A 180 -42.12 -12.64 -1.97
C ALA A 180 -41.57 -13.43 -0.79
N THR A 181 -42.34 -13.59 0.28
CA THR A 181 -41.98 -14.41 1.44
C THR A 181 -43.13 -15.32 1.83
N TRP A 182 -42.84 -16.55 2.18
CA TRP A 182 -43.84 -17.52 2.60
C TRP A 182 -43.25 -18.61 3.48
N ILE A 183 -44.14 -19.27 4.21
CA ILE A 183 -43.83 -20.43 5.03
C ILE A 183 -44.63 -21.63 4.51
N THR A 184 -44.23 -22.86 4.87
CA THR A 184 -44.83 -24.12 4.37
C THR A 184 -46.36 -24.15 4.37
N LYS A 185 -47.02 -23.54 5.37
CA LYS A 185 -48.49 -23.54 5.52
C LYS A 185 -49.15 -22.18 5.28
N GLY A 186 -48.42 -21.19 4.74
CA GLY A 186 -48.91 -19.82 4.54
C GLY A 186 -49.01 -19.43 3.06
N SER A 187 -49.92 -18.51 2.74
CA SER A 187 -49.92 -17.85 1.44
C SER A 187 -48.74 -16.88 1.32
N PRO A 188 -48.20 -16.66 0.11
CA PRO A 188 -47.09 -15.74 -0.07
C PRO A 188 -47.50 -14.29 0.14
N TYR A 189 -46.72 -13.59 0.97
CA TYR A 189 -46.75 -12.15 1.07
C TYR A 189 -45.81 -11.55 0.02
N ILE A 190 -46.39 -10.82 -0.94
CA ILE A 190 -45.70 -10.26 -2.09
C ILE A 190 -45.85 -8.74 -2.07
N TYR A 191 -44.74 -8.03 -2.16
CA TYR A 191 -44.73 -6.58 -2.31
C TYR A 191 -43.67 -6.14 -3.32
N SER A 192 -43.80 -4.93 -3.83
CA SER A 192 -42.88 -4.34 -4.79
C SER A 192 -42.56 -2.91 -4.43
N ASN A 193 -41.29 -2.52 -4.54
CA ASN A 193 -40.86 -1.13 -4.50
C ASN A 193 -40.52 -0.68 -5.92
N LEU A 194 -41.20 0.37 -6.37
CA LEU A 194 -40.92 1.09 -7.60
C LEU A 194 -40.19 2.38 -7.24
N SER A 195 -39.10 2.68 -7.93
CA SER A 195 -38.43 3.98 -7.86
C SER A 195 -38.08 4.46 -9.26
N LEU A 196 -38.34 5.73 -9.52
CA LEU A 196 -37.90 6.40 -10.74
C LEU A 196 -36.93 7.50 -10.34
N GLY A 197 -36.00 7.85 -11.21
CA GLY A 197 -35.15 9.01 -11.04
C GLY A 197 -35.08 9.80 -12.33
N PHE A 198 -35.44 11.07 -12.20
CA PHE A 198 -35.47 12.03 -13.28
C PHE A 198 -34.38 13.07 -13.05
N ARG A 199 -33.49 13.23 -14.03
CA ARG A 199 -32.52 14.32 -14.02
C ARG A 199 -33.15 15.56 -14.66
N MET A 200 -33.53 16.52 -13.83
CA MET A 200 -34.15 17.78 -14.24
C MET A 200 -33.06 18.87 -14.38
N GLY A 201 -32.64 19.16 -15.61
CA GLY A 201 -31.52 20.08 -15.85
C GLY A 201 -30.16 19.48 -15.44
N ARG A 202 -29.18 20.33 -15.11
CA ARG A 202 -27.81 19.87 -14.80
C ARG A 202 -27.63 19.41 -13.35
N ASN A 203 -28.36 20.05 -12.43
CA ASN A 203 -28.08 20.04 -10.99
C ASN A 203 -29.26 19.59 -10.11
N THR A 204 -30.43 19.28 -10.69
CA THR A 204 -31.61 18.85 -9.94
C THR A 204 -31.96 17.40 -10.28
N ASN A 205 -32.22 16.61 -9.26
CA ASN A 205 -32.67 15.23 -9.37
C ASN A 205 -34.01 15.09 -8.64
N PHE A 206 -34.97 14.43 -9.28
CA PHE A 206 -36.26 14.10 -8.67
C PHE A 206 -36.44 12.59 -8.64
N ARG A 207 -36.81 12.03 -7.49
CA ARG A 207 -36.91 10.59 -7.25
C ARG A 207 -38.23 10.23 -6.57
N PRO A 208 -39.31 9.96 -7.32
CA PRO A 208 -40.51 9.38 -6.77
C PRO A 208 -40.35 7.86 -6.56
N GLN A 209 -40.93 7.37 -5.48
CA GLN A 209 -40.90 5.97 -5.06
C GLN A 209 -42.27 5.56 -4.52
N ALA A 210 -42.65 4.32 -4.73
CA ALA A 210 -43.88 3.74 -4.22
C ALA A 210 -43.66 2.29 -3.81
N GLN A 211 -44.20 1.90 -2.66
CA GLN A 211 -44.25 0.52 -2.20
C GLN A 211 -45.69 0.01 -2.29
N VAL A 212 -45.88 -1.08 -3.02
CA VAL A 212 -47.19 -1.70 -3.26
C VAL A 212 -47.19 -3.12 -2.70
N ASP A 213 -48.17 -3.41 -1.85
CA ASP A 213 -48.51 -4.76 -1.41
C ASP A 213 -49.36 -5.41 -2.50
N ILE A 214 -48.75 -6.35 -3.21
CA ILE A 214 -49.36 -7.05 -4.35
C ILE A 214 -50.36 -8.08 -3.85
N THR A 215 -50.08 -8.76 -2.74
CA THR A 215 -50.96 -9.78 -2.15
C THR A 215 -52.30 -9.19 -1.72
N ASN A 216 -52.28 -8.04 -1.04
CA ASN A 216 -53.49 -7.38 -0.55
C ASN A 216 -54.03 -6.29 -1.49
N LYS A 217 -53.34 -6.04 -2.62
CA LYS A 217 -53.68 -5.00 -3.60
C LYS A 217 -53.79 -3.60 -2.98
N LYS A 218 -52.85 -3.27 -2.08
CA LYS A 218 -52.84 -2.02 -1.32
C LYS A 218 -51.54 -1.24 -1.56
N LEU A 219 -51.65 0.08 -1.61
CA LEU A 219 -50.48 0.96 -1.56
C LEU A 219 -50.00 1.04 -0.10
N VAL A 220 -48.73 0.72 0.13
CA VAL A 220 -48.12 0.72 1.47
C VAL A 220 -47.57 2.10 1.77
N SER A 221 -46.76 2.64 0.86
CA SER A 221 -46.15 3.96 1.03
C SER A 221 -45.84 4.63 -0.30
N VAL A 222 -45.74 5.95 -0.26
CA VAL A 222 -45.23 6.80 -1.34
C VAL A 222 -44.17 7.72 -0.78
N LYS A 223 -43.14 7.97 -1.57
CA LYS A 223 -42.04 8.88 -1.22
C LYS A 223 -41.64 9.69 -2.45
N ALA A 224 -41.32 10.95 -2.26
CA ALA A 224 -40.80 11.80 -3.33
C ALA A 224 -39.65 12.64 -2.78
N GLU A 225 -38.50 12.59 -3.46
CA GLU A 225 -37.31 13.33 -3.11
C GLU A 225 -36.93 14.28 -4.25
N LEU A 226 -36.76 15.56 -3.95
CA LEU A 226 -36.23 16.56 -4.86
C LEU A 226 -34.89 17.05 -4.30
N GLU A 227 -33.79 16.68 -4.95
CA GLU A 227 -32.43 17.08 -4.59
C GLU A 227 -31.91 18.12 -5.57
N HIS A 228 -31.45 19.27 -5.07
CA HIS A 228 -30.73 20.28 -5.84
C HIS A 228 -29.29 20.41 -5.34
N THR A 229 -28.34 20.35 -6.27
CA THR A 229 -26.91 20.47 -6.00
C THR A 229 -26.42 21.85 -6.45
N PHE A 230 -26.17 22.75 -5.50
CA PHE A 230 -25.71 24.12 -5.80
C PHE A 230 -24.25 24.15 -6.25
N SER A 231 -23.43 23.27 -5.67
CA SER A 231 -22.02 23.07 -6.02
C SER A 231 -21.61 21.63 -5.71
N GLN A 232 -20.38 21.23 -6.04
CA GLN A 232 -19.87 19.90 -5.64
C GLN A 232 -19.85 19.66 -4.13
N LYS A 233 -20.01 20.72 -3.31
CA LYS A 233 -19.96 20.66 -1.85
C LYS A 233 -21.30 20.87 -1.18
N ALA A 234 -22.35 21.33 -1.88
CA ALA A 234 -23.59 21.80 -1.27
C ALA A 234 -24.82 21.18 -1.92
N HIS A 235 -25.60 20.45 -1.12
CA HIS A 235 -26.79 19.72 -1.55
C HIS A 235 -27.98 20.05 -0.65
N LEU A 236 -29.14 20.27 -1.25
CA LEU A 236 -30.42 20.47 -0.56
C LEU A 236 -31.42 19.44 -1.07
N SER A 237 -32.11 18.75 -0.16
CA SER A 237 -33.12 17.74 -0.47
C SER A 237 -34.43 18.07 0.23
N LEU A 238 -35.53 18.06 -0.54
CA LEU A 238 -36.89 18.07 -0.01
C LEU A 238 -37.46 16.67 -0.17
N ILE A 239 -37.84 16.04 0.94
CA ILE A 239 -38.34 14.67 0.98
C ILE A 239 -39.76 14.68 1.54
N TYR A 240 -40.72 14.17 0.78
CA TYR A 240 -42.06 13.84 1.27
C TYR A 240 -42.20 12.32 1.39
N GLU A 241 -42.73 11.83 2.50
CA GLU A 241 -43.00 10.42 2.70
C GLU A 241 -44.36 10.23 3.37
N GLU A 242 -45.17 9.33 2.82
CA GLU A 242 -46.45 8.92 3.38
C GLU A 242 -46.55 7.40 3.36
N ASN A 243 -46.53 6.81 4.56
CA ASN A 243 -46.78 5.40 4.78
C ASN A 243 -48.23 5.24 5.26
N ILE A 244 -49.06 4.72 4.37
CA ILE A 244 -50.49 4.55 4.55
C ILE A 244 -50.75 3.40 5.53
N HIS A 245 -49.89 2.37 5.51
CA HIS A 245 -50.02 1.21 6.40
C HIS A 245 -49.75 1.57 7.87
N SER A 246 -48.72 2.36 8.15
CA SER A 246 -48.36 2.78 9.51
C SER A 246 -48.93 4.14 9.93
N VAL A 247 -49.74 4.77 9.08
CA VAL A 247 -50.29 6.13 9.29
C VAL A 247 -49.18 7.13 9.66
N TYR A 248 -48.12 7.14 8.83
CA TYR A 248 -46.97 8.02 9.00
C TYR A 248 -46.90 8.98 7.83
N ARG A 249 -46.90 10.29 8.10
CA ARG A 249 -46.66 11.32 7.10
C ARG A 249 -45.54 12.22 7.55
N SER A 250 -44.57 12.45 6.66
CA SER A 250 -43.46 13.35 6.93
C SER A 250 -43.08 14.22 5.74
N VAL A 251 -42.61 15.42 6.05
CA VAL A 251 -41.92 16.33 5.14
C VAL A 251 -40.58 16.64 5.78
N GLU A 252 -39.48 16.44 5.06
CA GLU A 252 -38.13 16.74 5.51
C GLU A 252 -37.43 17.67 4.53
N LEU A 253 -36.81 18.72 5.07
CA LEU A 253 -35.85 19.54 4.37
C LEU A 253 -34.46 19.21 4.92
N ALA A 254 -33.56 18.69 4.09
CA ALA A 254 -32.23 18.28 4.47
C ALA A 254 -31.17 19.02 3.66
N PHE A 255 -30.20 19.63 4.34
CA PHE A 255 -29.06 20.31 3.75
C PHE A 255 -27.77 19.58 4.13
N ARG A 256 -26.88 19.40 3.15
CA ARG A 256 -25.56 18.76 3.34
C ARG A 256 -24.48 19.66 2.76
N TYR A 257 -23.44 19.93 3.54
CA TYR A 257 -22.28 20.69 3.11
C TYR A 257 -20.97 19.93 3.36
N GLU A 258 -20.08 19.91 2.38
CA GLU A 258 -18.77 19.25 2.46
C GLU A 258 -17.66 20.30 2.58
N PHE A 259 -17.29 20.65 3.82
CA PHE A 259 -16.07 21.41 4.09
C PHE A 259 -14.84 20.54 3.79
N SER A 260 -13.65 21.15 3.71
CA SER A 260 -12.40 20.40 3.56
C SER A 260 -12.10 19.51 4.78
N PHE A 261 -12.49 19.96 5.98
CA PHE A 261 -12.19 19.31 7.26
C PHE A 261 -13.37 18.51 7.86
N ALA A 262 -14.59 18.70 7.36
CA ALA A 262 -15.78 18.01 7.87
C ALA A 262 -16.90 17.96 6.83
N GLN A 263 -17.66 16.88 6.84
CA GLN A 263 -18.96 16.80 6.20
C GLN A 263 -20.05 17.08 7.23
N THR A 264 -20.90 18.06 6.95
CA THR A 264 -21.99 18.47 7.84
C THR A 264 -23.34 18.23 7.18
N SER A 265 -24.36 18.01 8.00
CA SER A 265 -25.74 17.96 7.57
C SER A 265 -26.65 18.59 8.61
N ALA A 266 -27.69 19.26 8.15
CA ALA A 266 -28.79 19.73 8.97
C ALA A 266 -30.10 19.32 8.30
N SER A 267 -31.05 18.76 9.05
CA SER A 267 -32.39 18.50 8.54
C SER A 267 -33.48 18.86 9.53
N ALA A 268 -34.61 19.32 8.98
CA ALA A 268 -35.83 19.58 9.71
C ALA A 268 -36.94 18.71 9.10
N ARG A 269 -37.46 17.78 9.90
CA ARG A 269 -38.51 16.84 9.52
C ARG A 269 -39.75 17.08 10.36
N ILE A 270 -40.87 17.38 9.72
CA ILE A 270 -42.18 17.39 10.37
C ILE A 270 -42.80 16.02 10.12
N ALA A 271 -42.92 15.17 11.14
CA ALA A 271 -43.55 13.86 11.06
C ALA A 271 -44.76 13.79 11.99
N ASN A 272 -45.94 13.45 11.47
CA ASN A 272 -47.20 13.38 12.23
C ASN A 272 -47.44 14.62 13.14
N LYS A 273 -47.20 15.82 12.60
CA LYS A 273 -47.30 17.14 13.27
C LYS A 273 -46.25 17.42 14.35
N ARG A 274 -45.24 16.57 14.51
CA ARG A 274 -44.09 16.81 15.39
C ARG A 274 -42.89 17.22 14.57
N LEU A 275 -42.19 18.26 15.01
CA LEU A 275 -40.94 18.69 14.42
C LEU A 275 -39.78 17.91 15.04
N TYR A 276 -38.94 17.36 14.18
CA TYR A 276 -37.67 16.73 14.49
C TYR A 276 -36.58 17.50 13.76
N THR A 277 -35.55 17.93 14.47
CA THR A 277 -34.37 18.54 13.88
C THR A 277 -33.17 17.64 14.12
N THR A 278 -32.29 17.53 13.14
CA THR A 278 -31.07 16.73 13.25
C THR A 278 -29.92 17.48 12.63
N GLU A 279 -28.86 17.66 13.40
CA GLU A 279 -27.61 18.27 12.96
C GLU A 279 -26.52 17.24 13.15
N SER A 280 -25.66 17.08 12.15
CA SER A 280 -24.54 16.15 12.22
C SER A 280 -23.31 16.75 11.57
N ALA A 281 -22.15 16.40 12.12
CA ALA A 281 -20.85 16.70 11.54
C ALA A 281 -19.97 15.46 11.68
N ARG A 282 -19.26 15.10 10.60
CA ARG A 282 -18.29 13.99 10.60
C ARG A 282 -17.03 14.41 9.88
N GLY A 283 -15.89 13.92 10.36
CA GLY A 283 -14.57 14.17 9.78
C GLY A 283 -13.53 13.31 10.48
N GLY A 284 -12.26 13.53 10.18
CA GLY A 284 -11.14 12.86 10.79
C GLY A 284 -9.97 13.81 11.00
N PHE A 285 -9.26 13.61 12.11
CA PHE A 285 -7.98 14.25 12.38
C PHE A 285 -6.87 13.21 12.29
N ALA A 286 -5.74 13.58 11.69
CA ALA A 286 -4.55 12.75 11.63
C ALA A 286 -3.38 13.50 12.27
N PHE A 287 -2.66 12.80 13.14
CA PHE A 287 -1.54 13.33 13.93
C PHE A 287 -0.26 12.60 13.54
N GLY A 288 0.90 13.20 13.85
CA GLY A 288 2.20 12.56 13.66
C GLY A 288 2.72 12.59 12.22
N SER A 289 2.14 13.42 11.35
CA SER A 289 2.61 13.61 9.97
C SER A 289 3.91 14.43 9.86
N GLY A 290 4.42 14.97 10.97
CA GLY A 290 5.61 15.83 11.03
C GLY A 290 5.28 17.31 11.27
N ASN A 291 6.26 18.08 11.75
CA ASN A 291 6.18 19.52 12.03
C ASN A 291 5.03 19.95 12.97
N GLY A 292 4.54 19.05 13.82
CA GLY A 292 3.39 19.31 14.71
C GLY A 292 2.05 19.50 13.98
N ALA A 293 2.00 19.23 12.67
CA ALA A 293 0.81 19.44 11.87
C ALA A 293 -0.32 18.47 12.26
N VAL A 294 -1.52 19.03 12.43
CA VAL A 294 -2.77 18.27 12.60
C VAL A 294 -3.55 18.36 11.30
N LEU A 295 -3.65 17.25 10.59
CA LEU A 295 -4.37 17.20 9.32
C LEU A 295 -5.84 16.94 9.60
N ALA A 296 -6.71 17.88 9.22
CA ALA A 296 -8.15 17.74 9.30
C ALA A 296 -8.73 17.41 7.93
N ASP A 297 -9.71 16.50 7.89
CA ASP A 297 -10.30 16.02 6.64
C ASP A 297 -11.76 15.62 6.81
N ASN A 298 -12.58 15.81 5.78
CA ASN A 298 -13.98 15.41 5.78
C ASN A 298 -14.23 13.89 5.70
N ARG A 299 -13.18 13.07 5.62
CA ARG A 299 -13.21 11.61 5.64
C ARG A 299 -12.55 11.06 6.90
N SER A 300 -13.06 9.91 7.36
CA SER A 300 -12.40 9.17 8.45
C SER A 300 -11.00 8.74 8.05
N LYS A 301 -10.03 9.03 8.92
CA LYS A 301 -8.62 8.62 8.78
C LYS A 301 -8.28 7.37 9.59
N VAL A 302 -9.21 6.91 10.43
CA VAL A 302 -9.04 5.68 11.22
C VAL A 302 -9.01 4.48 10.30
N GLY A 303 -8.05 3.59 10.52
CA GLY A 303 -7.79 2.40 9.72
C GLY A 303 -7.00 2.65 8.44
N ARG A 304 -6.56 3.87 8.15
CA ARG A 304 -5.73 4.20 6.98
C ARG A 304 -4.28 4.44 7.38
N GLY A 305 -3.38 4.24 6.43
CA GLY A 305 -1.96 4.62 6.56
C GLY A 305 -1.68 5.99 5.96
N GLY A 306 -0.55 6.55 6.36
CA GLY A 306 0.06 7.74 5.73
C GLY A 306 1.56 7.54 5.52
N ILE A 307 2.13 8.27 4.57
CA ILE A 307 3.57 8.38 4.37
C ILE A 307 3.95 9.85 4.48
N THR A 308 4.99 10.15 5.24
CA THR A 308 5.64 11.47 5.26
C THR A 308 7.00 11.32 4.62
N VAL A 309 7.17 11.94 3.47
CA VAL A 309 8.47 12.01 2.78
C VAL A 309 9.22 13.24 3.29
N GLU A 310 10.46 13.03 3.70
CA GLU A 310 11.35 14.05 4.26
C GLU A 310 12.65 14.08 3.44
N PRO A 311 12.72 14.90 2.39
CA PRO A 311 13.97 15.12 1.67
C PRO A 311 14.91 16.01 2.48
N PHE A 312 16.19 15.65 2.53
CA PHE A 312 17.22 16.40 3.23
C PHE A 312 18.53 16.41 2.44
N LEU A 313 19.33 17.44 2.66
CA LEU A 313 20.61 17.62 2.00
C LEU A 313 21.69 16.77 2.70
N ASP A 314 22.10 15.68 2.06
CA ASP A 314 23.12 14.75 2.56
C ASP A 314 24.51 15.24 2.09
N VAL A 315 25.08 16.18 2.84
CA VAL A 315 26.31 16.87 2.44
C VAL A 315 27.53 15.98 2.63
N ASN A 316 27.49 15.07 3.61
CA ASN A 316 28.58 14.13 3.91
C ASN A 316 28.40 12.74 3.27
N HIS A 317 27.31 12.53 2.52
CA HIS A 317 26.99 11.32 1.76
C HIS A 317 26.86 10.06 2.63
N ASN A 318 26.38 10.19 3.87
CA ASN A 318 26.24 9.06 4.79
C ASN A 318 24.83 8.40 4.75
N GLY A 319 23.91 8.94 3.96
CA GLY A 319 22.55 8.45 3.78
C GLY A 319 21.61 8.67 4.97
N LYS A 320 22.03 9.43 5.98
CA LYS A 320 21.27 9.72 7.20
C LYS A 320 21.22 11.21 7.44
N ARG A 321 20.06 11.68 7.88
CA ARG A 321 19.89 13.08 8.22
C ARG A 321 20.68 13.41 9.50
N ASP A 322 21.71 14.23 9.36
CA ASP A 322 22.54 14.71 10.47
C ASP A 322 22.10 16.06 11.01
N THR A 323 22.63 16.43 12.18
CA THR A 323 22.36 17.75 12.78
C THR A 323 23.10 18.83 12.00
N GLY A 324 22.36 19.78 11.45
CA GLY A 324 22.90 20.85 10.59
C GLY A 324 22.62 20.66 9.10
N GLU A 325 22.03 19.53 8.71
CA GLU A 325 21.56 19.31 7.34
C GLU A 325 20.15 19.87 7.12
N ASP A 326 20.04 20.67 6.07
CA ASP A 326 18.81 21.36 5.70
C ASP A 326 17.80 20.39 5.08
N ALA A 327 16.52 20.59 5.40
CA ALA A 327 15.44 19.92 4.70
C ALA A 327 15.17 20.65 3.38
N ILE A 328 14.81 19.90 2.33
CA ILE A 328 14.69 20.45 0.98
C ILE A 328 13.23 20.67 0.62
N GLU A 329 12.92 21.84 0.06
CA GLU A 329 11.61 22.14 -0.50
C GLU A 329 11.57 21.81 -2.00
N GLY A 330 10.37 21.70 -2.58
CA GLY A 330 10.19 21.61 -4.03
C GLY A 330 10.42 20.22 -4.66
N LEU A 331 10.73 19.18 -3.86
CA LEU A 331 10.79 17.81 -4.38
C LEU A 331 9.40 17.33 -4.81
N ASN A 332 9.27 16.90 -6.06
CA ASN A 332 8.06 16.26 -6.54
C ASN A 332 8.14 14.74 -6.43
N VAL A 333 7.04 14.14 -5.96
CA VAL A 333 6.91 12.70 -5.84
C VAL A 333 5.61 12.22 -6.48
N ARG A 334 5.67 11.01 -7.02
CA ARG A 334 4.52 10.29 -7.57
C ARG A 334 4.37 8.96 -6.83
N ILE A 335 3.12 8.59 -6.58
CA ILE A 335 2.80 7.32 -5.90
C ILE A 335 1.56 6.70 -6.52
N ASN A 336 1.51 5.37 -6.56
CA ASN A 336 0.41 4.60 -7.14
C ASN A 336 -0.80 4.43 -6.19
N GLY A 337 -1.02 5.35 -5.25
CA GLY A 337 -2.15 5.32 -4.34
C GLY A 337 -2.19 6.49 -3.35
N GLY A 338 -3.30 6.61 -2.62
CA GLY A 338 -3.51 7.68 -1.66
C GLY A 338 -3.75 9.05 -2.31
N ARG A 339 -3.63 10.10 -1.49
CA ARG A 339 -3.78 11.50 -1.88
C ARG A 339 -2.57 12.28 -1.40
N LEU A 340 -1.91 12.96 -2.34
CA LEU A 340 -0.76 13.81 -2.07
C LEU A 340 -1.23 15.16 -1.49
N LEU A 341 -0.60 15.60 -0.41
CA LEU A 341 -0.72 16.93 0.16
C LEU A 341 0.65 17.61 0.07
N ILE A 342 0.70 18.70 -0.70
CA ILE A 342 1.86 19.58 -0.81
C ILE A 342 1.41 20.93 -0.27
N ASP A 343 1.95 21.31 0.88
CA ASP A 343 1.72 22.64 1.46
C ASP A 343 2.88 23.56 1.04
N ARG A 344 2.58 24.77 0.58
CA ARG A 344 3.62 25.73 0.18
C ARG A 344 4.38 26.20 1.43
N GLY A 345 5.71 26.07 1.41
CA GLY A 345 6.59 26.43 2.53
C GLY A 345 6.72 25.33 3.59
N ASP A 346 6.32 24.09 3.27
CA ASP A 346 6.67 22.90 4.07
C ASP A 346 7.60 22.01 3.24
N THR A 347 8.69 21.56 3.85
CA THR A 347 9.65 20.61 3.26
C THR A 347 9.10 19.18 3.26
N LEU A 348 8.09 18.90 4.08
CA LEU A 348 7.50 17.57 4.21
C LEU A 348 6.39 17.34 3.20
N ILE A 349 6.50 16.26 2.44
CA ILE A 349 5.47 15.83 1.52
C ILE A 349 4.65 14.74 2.18
N ARG A 350 3.33 14.95 2.28
CA ARG A 350 2.44 14.03 3.01
C ARG A 350 1.53 13.30 2.05
N ILE A 351 1.56 11.98 2.09
CA ILE A 351 0.65 11.12 1.34
C ILE A 351 -0.30 10.49 2.35
N ILE A 352 -1.59 10.74 2.16
CA ILE A 352 -2.65 10.29 3.08
C ILE A 352 -3.62 9.35 2.37
N GLU A 353 -4.51 8.74 3.16
CA GLU A 353 -5.56 7.84 2.66
C GLU A 353 -5.06 6.53 2.04
N LEU A 354 -3.85 6.11 2.37
CA LEU A 354 -3.30 4.84 1.92
C LEU A 354 -4.04 3.67 2.57
N GLU A 355 -4.24 2.62 1.79
CA GLU A 355 -4.74 1.34 2.29
C GLU A 355 -3.62 0.66 3.09
N PRO A 356 -3.89 0.23 4.33
CA PRO A 356 -2.87 -0.38 5.15
C PRO A 356 -2.50 -1.78 4.63
N PHE A 357 -1.36 -2.27 5.09
CA PHE A 357 -0.83 -3.60 4.78
C PHE A 357 -0.51 -3.84 3.29
N THR A 358 -0.34 -2.76 2.54
CA THR A 358 -0.02 -2.77 1.10
C THR A 358 1.30 -2.03 0.85
N SER A 359 2.07 -2.53 -0.10
CA SER A 359 3.26 -1.84 -0.63
C SER A 359 2.87 -0.90 -1.76
N TYR A 360 3.36 0.33 -1.68
CA TYR A 360 3.23 1.35 -2.72
C TYR A 360 4.59 1.64 -3.37
N LEU A 361 4.56 1.99 -4.65
CA LEU A 361 5.75 2.46 -5.37
C LEU A 361 5.78 3.98 -5.32
N LEU A 362 6.75 4.53 -4.60
CA LEU A 362 7.07 5.95 -4.55
C LEU A 362 8.15 6.24 -5.59
N GLU A 363 7.82 7.08 -6.56
CA GLU A 363 8.72 7.56 -7.61
C GLU A 363 9.07 9.03 -7.32
N ILE A 364 10.33 9.38 -7.44
CA ILE A 364 10.88 10.68 -7.08
C ILE A 364 11.42 11.35 -8.35
N ASP A 365 11.11 12.63 -8.53
CA ASP A 365 11.59 13.43 -9.66
C ASP A 365 12.62 14.45 -9.15
N ASP A 366 13.90 14.23 -9.47
CA ASP A 366 15.00 15.11 -9.10
C ASP A 366 15.15 16.32 -10.03
N ASN A 367 14.48 16.35 -11.18
CA ASN A 367 14.50 17.51 -12.09
C ASN A 367 13.79 18.74 -11.51
N THR A 368 13.08 18.59 -10.40
CA THR A 368 12.35 19.67 -9.73
C THR A 368 13.14 20.30 -8.60
N LEU A 369 14.36 19.81 -8.34
CA LEU A 369 15.28 20.42 -7.39
C LEU A 369 15.81 21.75 -7.91
N GLU A 370 16.06 22.68 -6.99
CA GLU A 370 16.47 24.05 -7.34
C GLU A 370 17.94 24.15 -7.79
N ASN A 371 18.76 23.14 -7.47
CA ASN A 371 20.19 23.12 -7.77
C ASN A 371 20.56 21.88 -8.61
N VAL A 372 21.28 22.09 -9.70
CA VAL A 372 21.78 21.04 -10.60
C VAL A 372 22.78 20.10 -9.94
N ALA A 373 23.49 20.56 -8.92
CA ALA A 373 24.43 19.77 -8.13
C ALA A 373 23.73 18.74 -7.22
N TRP A 374 22.42 18.87 -7.01
CA TRP A 374 21.67 18.00 -6.11
C TRP A 374 21.11 16.80 -6.86
N GLN A 375 21.47 15.59 -6.43
CA GLN A 375 21.10 14.34 -7.09
C GLN A 375 20.51 13.34 -6.11
N ILE A 376 19.58 12.53 -6.59
CA ILE A 376 18.94 11.45 -5.83
C ILE A 376 19.28 10.13 -6.50
N GLU A 377 19.93 9.23 -5.75
CA GLU A 377 20.34 7.91 -6.26
C GLU A 377 19.12 6.97 -6.39
N ASP A 378 18.37 6.79 -5.31
CA ASP A 378 17.21 5.90 -5.28
C ASP A 378 15.92 6.61 -5.66
N LYS A 379 15.65 6.72 -6.96
CA LYS A 379 14.45 7.41 -7.48
C LYS A 379 13.15 6.60 -7.36
N LYS A 380 13.23 5.32 -6.99
CA LYS A 380 12.07 4.41 -6.91
C LYS A 380 12.15 3.58 -5.64
N LEU A 381 11.18 3.79 -4.74
CA LEU A 381 11.14 3.17 -3.41
C LEU A 381 9.84 2.37 -3.25
N SER A 382 9.94 1.14 -2.75
CA SER A 382 8.76 0.39 -2.32
C SER A 382 8.49 0.65 -0.83
N VAL A 383 7.35 1.27 -0.52
CA VAL A 383 7.00 1.67 0.84
C VAL A 383 5.76 0.91 1.29
N TYR A 384 5.92 0.09 2.32
CA TYR A 384 4.81 -0.61 2.98
C TYR A 384 4.04 0.33 3.90
N ALA A 385 2.72 0.46 3.69
CA ALA A 385 1.85 1.35 4.46
C ALA A 385 1.33 0.68 5.74
N ASP A 386 1.64 1.27 6.89
CA ASP A 386 1.17 0.79 8.18
C ASP A 386 -0.17 1.44 8.57
N PRO A 387 -1.09 0.72 9.22
CA PRO A 387 -2.37 1.29 9.66
C PRO A 387 -2.18 2.32 10.78
N ASN A 388 -2.99 3.39 10.76
CA ASN A 388 -3.12 4.39 11.81
C ASN A 388 -1.85 5.20 12.13
N GLN A 389 -0.84 5.18 11.26
CA GLN A 389 0.38 5.95 11.46
C GLN A 389 0.90 6.56 10.17
N PHE A 390 1.74 7.59 10.31
CA PHE A 390 2.57 8.10 9.23
C PHE A 390 3.92 7.42 9.25
N LYS A 391 4.21 6.65 8.20
CA LYS A 391 5.55 6.11 7.99
C LYS A 391 6.43 7.20 7.43
N ARG A 392 7.55 7.47 8.10
CA ARG A 392 8.53 8.45 7.64
C ARG A 392 9.48 7.80 6.63
N VAL A 393 9.69 8.46 5.51
CA VAL A 393 10.64 8.06 4.46
C VAL A 393 11.58 9.24 4.24
N SER A 394 12.79 9.13 4.75
CA SER A 394 13.82 10.15 4.56
C SER A 394 14.53 9.92 3.22
N ILE A 395 14.64 10.96 2.40
CA ILE A 395 15.29 10.89 1.08
C ILE A 395 16.58 11.70 1.14
N PRO A 396 17.75 11.06 1.10
CA PRO A 396 19.02 11.77 1.01
C PRO A 396 19.17 12.36 -0.39
N VAL A 397 19.35 13.68 -0.45
CA VAL A 397 19.72 14.39 -1.67
C VAL A 397 21.21 14.66 -1.59
N LYS A 398 21.97 13.94 -2.42
CA LYS A 398 23.42 14.00 -2.46
C LYS A 398 23.86 15.26 -3.18
N VAL A 399 24.84 15.95 -2.60
CA VAL A 399 25.44 17.13 -3.22
C VAL A 399 26.68 16.73 -3.99
N MET A 400 26.66 16.96 -5.30
CA MET A 400 27.72 16.60 -6.22
C MET A 400 28.55 17.84 -6.57
N GLY A 401 29.85 17.67 -6.73
CA GLY A 401 30.75 18.66 -7.25
C GLY A 401 30.98 18.53 -8.75
N GLU A 402 31.57 19.59 -9.28
CA GLU A 402 31.94 19.75 -10.67
C GLU A 402 33.46 19.90 -10.79
N VAL A 403 34.04 19.38 -11.86
CA VAL A 403 35.39 19.73 -12.29
C VAL A 403 35.33 20.30 -13.69
N ASN A 404 36.04 21.40 -13.92
CA ASN A 404 36.15 21.99 -15.25
C ASN A 404 37.58 22.42 -15.57
N GLY A 405 37.80 22.70 -16.86
CA GLY A 405 39.08 23.21 -17.34
C GLY A 405 39.15 23.23 -18.87
N MET A 406 40.35 23.48 -19.37
CA MET A 406 40.61 23.66 -20.79
C MET A 406 41.64 22.65 -21.31
N VAL A 407 41.45 22.17 -22.52
CA VAL A 407 42.45 21.41 -23.27
C VAL A 407 43.00 22.28 -24.38
N TYR A 408 44.31 22.54 -24.34
CA TYR A 408 45.03 23.31 -25.35
C TYR A 408 45.90 22.42 -26.21
N LEU A 409 46.04 22.75 -27.49
CA LEU A 409 47.07 22.22 -28.37
C LEU A 409 48.12 23.32 -28.59
N LYS A 410 49.37 22.99 -28.28
CA LYS A 410 50.51 23.86 -28.50
C LYS A 410 51.11 23.61 -29.87
N ASP A 411 50.97 24.60 -30.75
CA ASP A 411 51.57 24.61 -32.10
C ASP A 411 52.50 25.82 -32.21
N GLY A 412 53.80 25.60 -31.97
CA GLY A 412 54.79 26.65 -31.87
C GLY A 412 54.57 27.60 -30.68
N ALA A 413 54.31 28.88 -30.95
CA ALA A 413 54.10 29.93 -29.94
C ALA A 413 52.61 30.23 -29.65
N GLN A 414 51.67 29.56 -30.33
CA GLN A 414 50.24 29.75 -30.11
C GLN A 414 49.63 28.54 -29.40
N GLU A 415 48.76 28.81 -28.43
CA GLU A 415 47.91 27.81 -27.78
C GLU A 415 46.49 27.96 -28.32
N LYS A 416 45.98 26.87 -28.91
CA LYS A 416 44.62 26.82 -29.43
C LYS A 416 43.83 25.78 -28.65
N GLY A 417 42.63 26.13 -28.22
CA GLY A 417 41.70 25.19 -27.63
C GLY A 417 41.41 23.99 -28.54
N LEU A 418 41.46 22.78 -27.99
CA LEU A 418 41.28 21.54 -28.73
C LEU A 418 40.09 20.73 -28.22
N GLY A 419 39.08 20.65 -29.07
CA GLY A 419 37.89 19.84 -28.81
C GLY A 419 38.03 18.35 -29.09
N ARG A 420 37.03 17.60 -28.62
CA ARG A 420 36.91 16.14 -28.76
C ARG A 420 38.02 15.36 -28.08
N ILE A 421 38.65 15.94 -27.05
CA ILE A 421 39.60 15.24 -26.20
C ILE A 421 38.86 14.64 -25.01
N ILE A 422 39.18 13.40 -24.68
CA ILE A 422 38.54 12.66 -23.60
C ILE A 422 39.36 12.86 -22.33
N ILE A 423 38.71 13.35 -21.28
CA ILE A 423 39.25 13.46 -19.94
C ILE A 423 38.64 12.36 -19.08
N ASN A 424 39.49 11.54 -18.46
CA ASN A 424 39.11 10.51 -17.51
C ASN A 424 39.33 11.05 -16.09
N ILE A 425 38.30 10.95 -15.25
CA ILE A 425 38.35 11.33 -13.83
C ILE A 425 38.34 10.06 -13.00
N THR A 426 39.37 9.89 -12.19
CA THR A 426 39.58 8.70 -11.35
C THR A 426 39.56 9.08 -9.88
N GLY A 427 38.85 8.30 -9.07
CA GLY A 427 38.84 8.49 -7.62
C GLY A 427 40.02 7.81 -6.93
N SER A 428 40.19 8.08 -5.64
CA SER A 428 41.27 7.56 -4.78
C SER A 428 41.43 6.02 -4.71
N ALA A 429 40.43 5.25 -5.15
CA ALA A 429 40.49 3.78 -5.25
C ALA A 429 40.82 3.25 -6.67
N GLY A 430 41.21 4.11 -7.61
CA GLY A 430 41.43 3.76 -9.02
C GLY A 430 40.14 3.47 -9.79
N LYS A 431 38.96 3.65 -9.18
CA LYS A 431 37.66 3.53 -9.83
C LYS A 431 37.39 4.78 -10.66
N THR A 432 37.03 4.61 -11.93
CA THR A 432 36.59 5.71 -12.79
C THR A 432 35.34 6.35 -12.20
N ALA A 433 35.45 7.64 -11.85
CA ALA A 433 34.36 8.43 -11.30
C ALA A 433 33.57 9.14 -12.40
N GLY A 434 34.22 9.46 -13.52
CA GLY A 434 33.60 10.15 -14.64
C GLY A 434 34.47 10.13 -15.89
N ARG A 435 33.84 10.43 -17.02
CA ARG A 435 34.50 10.61 -18.31
C ARG A 435 33.78 11.72 -19.07
N VAL A 436 34.52 12.70 -19.56
CA VAL A 436 33.97 13.86 -20.27
C VAL A 436 34.76 14.12 -21.54
N LEU A 437 34.09 14.70 -22.54
CA LEU A 437 34.67 15.10 -23.81
C LEU A 437 34.78 16.63 -23.86
N SER A 438 35.92 17.17 -24.29
CA SER A 438 36.07 18.60 -24.48
C SER A 438 35.22 19.12 -25.66
N GLU A 439 34.67 20.31 -25.49
CA GLU A 439 33.93 21.08 -26.49
C GLU A 439 34.85 21.68 -27.56
N GLN A 440 34.30 22.30 -28.61
CA GLN A 440 35.08 22.75 -29.78
C GLN A 440 36.22 23.72 -29.45
N ASP A 441 36.04 24.53 -28.42
CA ASP A 441 37.00 25.51 -27.91
C ASP A 441 37.97 24.92 -26.86
N GLY A 442 37.88 23.62 -26.58
CA GLY A 442 38.73 22.93 -25.61
C GLY A 442 38.18 22.92 -24.19
N PHE A 443 37.06 23.60 -23.90
CA PHE A 443 36.45 23.58 -22.58
C PHE A 443 35.87 22.20 -22.24
N TYR A 444 35.96 21.77 -20.99
CA TYR A 444 35.24 20.61 -20.50
C TYR A 444 34.71 20.86 -19.09
N ALA A 445 33.56 20.27 -18.77
CA ALA A 445 32.97 20.30 -17.44
C ALA A 445 32.30 18.96 -17.13
N PHE A 446 32.56 18.41 -15.95
CA PHE A 446 31.94 17.17 -15.48
C PHE A 446 31.31 17.38 -14.11
N LEU A 447 29.98 17.34 -14.08
CA LEU A 447 29.17 17.37 -12.86
C LEU A 447 28.78 15.95 -12.44
N GLY A 448 28.98 15.62 -11.16
CA GLY A 448 28.62 14.30 -10.63
C GLY A 448 29.69 13.67 -9.74
N LEU A 449 30.60 14.46 -9.17
CA LEU A 449 31.63 13.98 -8.26
C LEU A 449 31.15 14.05 -6.82
N ALA A 450 31.23 12.96 -6.07
CA ALA A 450 31.00 13.03 -4.62
C ALA A 450 32.15 13.79 -3.92
N PRO A 451 31.98 14.29 -2.70
CA PRO A 451 33.08 14.86 -1.94
C PRO A 451 34.24 13.87 -1.76
N GLY A 452 35.46 14.30 -2.06
CA GLY A 452 36.64 13.45 -2.05
C GLY A 452 37.77 13.92 -2.96
N ARG A 453 38.82 13.09 -3.06
CA ARG A 453 40.01 13.37 -3.88
C ARG A 453 39.98 12.59 -5.19
N TYR A 454 40.35 13.28 -6.26
CA TYR A 454 40.29 12.80 -7.63
C TYR A 454 41.55 13.17 -8.41
N THR A 455 41.76 12.43 -9.50
CA THR A 455 42.81 12.69 -10.48
C THR A 455 42.17 12.77 -11.86
N ALA A 456 42.36 13.90 -12.55
CA ALA A 456 42.01 14.07 -13.95
C ALA A 456 43.21 13.68 -14.83
N SER A 457 42.96 12.98 -15.93
CA SER A 457 43.98 12.64 -16.92
C SER A 457 43.37 12.57 -18.30
N VAL A 458 44.14 12.94 -19.32
CA VAL A 458 43.71 12.78 -20.71
C VAL A 458 43.83 11.31 -21.13
N ASP A 459 42.85 10.82 -21.89
CA ASP A 459 42.80 9.42 -22.32
C ASP A 459 44.06 9.00 -23.11
N SER A 460 44.84 8.10 -22.52
CA SER A 460 46.16 7.70 -23.01
C SER A 460 46.08 6.98 -24.37
N LEU A 461 45.00 6.23 -24.61
CA LEU A 461 44.75 5.55 -25.89
C LEU A 461 44.43 6.56 -26.98
N GLN A 462 43.66 7.60 -26.67
CA GLN A 462 43.36 8.68 -27.60
C GLN A 462 44.62 9.48 -27.95
N LEU A 463 45.42 9.88 -26.95
CA LEU A 463 46.69 10.59 -27.16
C LEU A 463 47.64 9.82 -28.07
N SER A 464 47.77 8.51 -27.85
CA SER A 464 48.64 7.64 -28.66
C SER A 464 48.19 7.57 -30.13
N ARG A 465 46.88 7.56 -30.39
CA ARG A 465 46.33 7.55 -31.76
C ARG A 465 46.48 8.88 -32.48
N LEU A 466 46.39 9.98 -31.74
CA LEU A 466 46.50 11.34 -32.27
C LEU A 466 47.95 11.83 -32.35
N GLY A 467 48.91 11.11 -31.77
CA GLY A 467 50.31 11.50 -31.74
C GLY A 467 50.58 12.70 -30.82
N PHE A 468 49.83 12.84 -29.73
CA PHE A 468 49.98 13.93 -28.76
C PHE A 468 50.55 13.44 -27.42
N ILE A 469 51.23 14.33 -26.72
CA ILE A 469 51.70 14.15 -25.34
C ILE A 469 51.06 15.24 -24.48
N SER A 470 50.48 14.86 -23.34
CA SER A 470 49.89 15.79 -22.39
C SER A 470 50.90 16.22 -21.32
N ASN A 471 50.90 17.51 -20.98
CA ASN A 471 51.66 18.07 -19.88
C ASN A 471 50.79 19.08 -19.11
N PRO A 472 50.53 18.86 -17.80
CA PRO A 472 50.88 17.69 -17.01
C PRO A 472 50.13 16.41 -17.45
N PRO A 473 50.65 15.20 -17.20
CA PRO A 473 49.97 13.94 -17.57
C PRO A 473 48.69 13.69 -16.73
N ASP A 474 48.71 14.13 -15.47
CA ASP A 474 47.65 13.99 -14.50
C ASP A 474 47.62 15.22 -13.57
N ILE A 475 46.42 15.57 -13.11
CA ILE A 475 46.19 16.68 -12.17
C ILE A 475 45.33 16.15 -11.02
N GLU A 476 45.84 16.24 -9.80
CA GLU A 476 45.08 15.93 -8.58
C GLU A 476 44.25 17.13 -8.12
N PHE A 477 43.02 16.88 -7.70
CA PHE A 477 42.11 17.88 -7.16
C PHE A 477 41.20 17.28 -6.07
N GLU A 478 40.56 18.14 -5.28
CA GLU A 478 39.66 17.76 -4.20
C GLU A 478 38.30 18.45 -4.40
N ILE A 479 37.22 17.72 -4.17
CA ILE A 479 35.85 18.23 -4.11
C ILE A 479 35.45 18.28 -2.63
N ALA A 480 35.24 19.48 -2.11
CA ALA A 480 34.84 19.71 -0.74
C ALA A 480 33.33 19.46 -0.52
N PRO A 481 32.92 19.02 0.68
CA PRO A 481 31.51 18.85 1.03
C PRO A 481 30.84 20.21 1.29
N TYR A 482 30.36 20.85 0.22
CA TYR A 482 29.68 22.15 0.28
C TYR A 482 28.23 22.06 -0.19
N LYS A 483 27.31 22.75 0.49
CA LYS A 483 25.85 22.64 0.28
C LYS A 483 25.34 22.98 -1.12
N TYR A 484 26.09 23.78 -1.88
CA TYR A 484 25.70 24.16 -3.24
C TYR A 484 26.41 23.36 -4.34
N GLY A 485 27.23 22.38 -3.96
CA GLY A 485 28.23 21.78 -4.85
C GLY A 485 29.54 22.56 -4.75
N ASP A 486 30.65 21.84 -4.85
CA ASP A 486 31.99 22.43 -4.97
C ASP A 486 32.47 22.33 -6.41
N ILE A 487 33.26 23.31 -6.85
CA ILE A 487 33.76 23.38 -8.22
C ILE A 487 35.28 23.40 -8.17
N ALA A 488 35.89 22.37 -8.75
CA ALA A 488 37.33 22.33 -9.00
C ALA A 488 37.61 22.96 -10.37
N ASP A 489 38.00 24.24 -10.34
CA ASP A 489 38.33 25.03 -11.53
C ASP A 489 39.80 24.88 -11.95
N ASP A 490 40.13 25.39 -13.14
CA ASP A 490 41.49 25.52 -13.69
C ASP A 490 42.25 24.20 -13.89
N ILE A 491 41.56 23.07 -14.05
CA ILE A 491 42.17 21.78 -14.35
C ILE A 491 42.47 21.70 -15.85
N SER A 492 43.56 22.33 -16.30
CA SER A 492 43.85 22.48 -17.73
C SER A 492 45.02 21.63 -18.22
N PHE A 493 44.90 21.08 -19.42
CA PHE A 493 45.92 20.24 -20.06
C PHE A 493 46.46 20.89 -21.32
N THR A 494 47.79 20.92 -21.48
CA THR A 494 48.42 21.35 -22.73
C THR A 494 48.99 20.13 -23.46
N LEU A 495 48.49 19.89 -24.67
CA LEU A 495 48.93 18.84 -25.56
C LEU A 495 49.98 19.35 -26.53
N THR A 496 51.01 18.55 -26.78
CA THR A 496 52.08 18.87 -27.73
C THR A 496 52.22 17.72 -28.73
N SER A 497 52.49 18.02 -30.01
CA SER A 497 52.77 17.00 -31.02
C SER A 497 54.01 16.19 -30.66
N ALA A 498 53.90 14.86 -30.68
CA ALA A 498 55.00 13.93 -30.47
C ALA A 498 55.92 13.81 -31.70
N LEU A 499 55.56 14.41 -32.84
CA LEU A 499 56.32 14.37 -34.09
C LEU A 499 56.74 15.78 -34.55
N PRO A 500 58.02 16.03 -34.86
CA PRO A 500 58.48 17.30 -35.40
C PRO A 500 58.04 17.48 -36.86
N PHE A 501 57.48 18.65 -37.19
CA PHE A 501 57.19 19.03 -38.58
C PHE A 501 58.50 19.15 -39.38
N PRO A 502 58.62 18.55 -40.58
CA PRO A 502 59.66 18.91 -41.52
C PRO A 502 59.36 20.29 -42.10
N ALA A 503 60.34 21.17 -42.05
CA ALA A 503 60.30 22.49 -42.67
C ALA A 503 60.36 22.39 -44.20
N GLY A 504 59.44 23.11 -44.86
CA GLY A 504 59.63 23.66 -46.20
C GLY A 504 59.28 22.77 -47.39
N GLU A 505 58.29 23.20 -48.18
CA GLU A 505 58.49 23.45 -49.61
C GLU A 505 57.42 24.41 -50.14
N GLU A 506 57.87 25.57 -50.61
CA GLU A 506 57.10 26.49 -51.42
C GLU A 506 56.87 25.87 -52.81
N SER A 507 55.63 25.93 -53.31
CA SER A 507 55.41 25.96 -54.76
C SER A 507 54.17 26.79 -55.05
N GLY A 508 54.38 27.95 -55.64
CA GLY A 508 53.33 28.81 -56.15
C GLY A 508 52.89 28.40 -57.55
N ALA A 509 51.61 28.52 -57.83
CA ALA A 509 51.09 28.83 -59.16
C ALA A 509 49.71 29.49 -59.03
N ALA A 510 49.59 30.69 -59.55
CA ALA A 510 48.35 31.45 -59.65
C ALA A 510 47.49 30.99 -60.83
N GLY A 511 46.17 31.12 -60.73
CA GLY A 511 45.32 31.34 -61.90
C GLY A 511 43.91 30.75 -61.90
N HIS A 512 42.94 31.65 -61.78
CA HIS A 512 41.65 31.71 -62.49
C HIS A 512 40.39 30.98 -61.98
N ILE A 513 39.34 31.79 -61.81
CA ILE A 513 37.91 31.47 -61.76
C ILE A 513 37.40 31.50 -63.23
N PRO A 514 36.36 30.72 -63.59
CA PRO A 514 35.06 31.36 -63.83
C PRO A 514 33.87 30.59 -63.25
N ASP A 515 32.79 31.35 -63.16
CA ASP A 515 31.52 31.11 -62.52
C ASP A 515 30.56 30.17 -63.29
N ASP A 516 29.54 29.76 -62.53
CA ASP A 516 28.11 29.71 -62.85
C ASP A 516 27.42 28.53 -63.58
N GLU A 517 26.29 28.17 -62.93
CA GLU A 517 24.98 27.70 -63.44
C GLU A 517 24.78 26.25 -63.93
N ASP A 518 24.05 25.46 -63.13
CA ASP A 518 22.62 25.12 -63.35
C ASP A 518 22.14 24.20 -62.19
N LEU A 519 21.38 24.69 -61.19
CA LEU A 519 19.93 24.94 -61.13
C LEU A 519 19.02 23.70 -60.98
N ALA A 520 18.43 23.64 -59.76
CA ALA A 520 17.06 23.23 -59.41
C ALA A 520 16.71 21.73 -59.58
N VAL A 521 15.89 21.07 -58.74
CA VAL A 521 14.54 21.41 -58.25
C VAL A 521 14.21 20.51 -57.04
N SER A 522 13.66 21.10 -55.98
CA SER A 522 12.97 20.48 -54.82
C SER A 522 11.55 20.01 -55.17
N PRO A 523 10.88 19.13 -54.41
CA PRO A 523 10.00 19.64 -53.34
C PRO A 523 9.78 18.71 -52.12
N ASP A 524 9.11 19.30 -51.12
CA ASP A 524 8.57 18.76 -49.86
C ASP A 524 7.96 17.35 -49.89
N VAL A 525 7.91 16.69 -48.71
CA VAL A 525 6.67 16.27 -48.00
C VAL A 525 6.95 15.15 -46.95
N THR A 526 6.72 15.52 -45.68
CA THR A 526 5.95 14.80 -44.63
C THR A 526 6.45 13.51 -43.94
N VAL A 527 6.29 13.58 -42.61
CA VAL A 527 6.41 12.57 -41.55
C VAL A 527 5.31 11.48 -41.64
N SER A 528 5.68 10.18 -41.56
CA SER A 528 5.12 9.20 -40.59
C SER A 528 5.62 7.75 -40.80
N GLN A 529 5.93 7.15 -39.66
CA GLN A 529 6.24 5.75 -39.27
C GLN A 529 5.84 4.58 -40.20
N THR A 530 6.71 3.56 -40.23
CA THR A 530 6.31 2.17 -39.94
C THR A 530 7.43 1.43 -39.21
N ASP A 531 7.03 0.74 -38.14
CA ASP A 531 7.84 -0.17 -37.31
C ASP A 531 8.32 -1.40 -38.08
N ASN A 532 9.52 -1.88 -37.77
CA ASN A 532 9.85 -3.31 -37.72
C ASN A 532 11.15 -3.52 -36.92
N ILE A 533 11.00 -3.96 -35.67
CA ILE A 533 12.09 -4.40 -34.79
C ILE A 533 12.15 -5.94 -34.85
N PRO A 534 13.31 -6.57 -35.13
CA PRO A 534 13.49 -8.01 -34.91
C PRO A 534 13.65 -8.32 -33.42
N LEU A 535 12.97 -9.38 -32.97
CA LEU A 535 13.11 -9.99 -31.63
C LEU A 535 14.57 -10.36 -31.32
N ILE A 536 15.04 -9.96 -30.14
CA ILE A 536 16.28 -10.47 -29.50
C ILE A 536 15.87 -11.56 -28.51
N SER A 537 16.49 -12.73 -28.66
CA SER A 537 16.31 -13.95 -27.86
C SER A 537 16.96 -13.85 -26.47
N GLU A 538 16.29 -14.47 -25.47
CA GLU A 538 16.76 -14.64 -24.08
C GLU A 538 18.08 -15.44 -24.00
N PRO A 539 19.00 -15.11 -23.07
CA PRO A 539 20.15 -15.96 -22.78
C PRO A 539 19.81 -17.09 -21.80
N GLU A 540 20.40 -18.26 -22.07
CA GLU A 540 20.24 -19.52 -21.36
C GLU A 540 20.68 -19.48 -19.89
N LYS A 541 19.98 -20.29 -19.08
CA LYS A 541 20.31 -20.61 -17.69
C LYS A 541 21.57 -21.47 -17.62
N ILE A 542 22.61 -20.96 -16.97
CA ILE A 542 23.71 -21.77 -16.47
C ILE A 542 23.30 -22.41 -15.14
N SER A 543 23.22 -23.74 -15.15
CA SER A 543 23.03 -24.62 -13.99
C SER A 543 24.35 -24.80 -13.25
N VAL A 544 24.45 -24.31 -12.01
CA VAL A 544 25.47 -24.75 -11.05
C VAL A 544 24.82 -25.74 -10.08
N ARG A 545 25.26 -27.00 -10.17
CA ARG A 545 25.08 -28.00 -9.12
C ARG A 545 26.03 -27.65 -7.97
N GLN A 546 25.52 -27.65 -6.75
CA GLN A 546 26.33 -27.87 -5.55
C GLN A 546 25.63 -28.92 -4.70
N ASP A 547 26.39 -29.96 -4.39
CA ASP A 547 25.99 -31.13 -3.62
C ASP A 547 25.63 -30.79 -2.17
N SER A 548 24.79 -31.67 -1.65
CA SER A 548 24.36 -31.93 -0.28
C SER A 548 25.30 -31.54 0.87
N ALA A 549 24.74 -30.84 1.86
CA ALA A 549 25.08 -30.96 3.27
C ALA A 549 23.80 -31.16 4.11
N GLN A 550 23.88 -32.11 5.04
CA GLN A 550 22.86 -32.56 5.99
C GLN A 550 22.35 -31.45 6.95
N PRO A 551 21.21 -31.68 7.62
CA PRO A 551 20.45 -30.63 8.31
C PRO A 551 21.12 -30.16 9.60
N ALA A 552 21.20 -28.84 9.78
CA ALA A 552 21.54 -28.22 11.05
C ALA A 552 20.42 -28.44 12.08
N GLU A 553 20.81 -28.90 13.25
CA GLU A 553 19.98 -29.21 14.41
C GLU A 553 19.16 -28.00 14.90
N ALA A 554 17.99 -28.30 15.46
CA ALA A 554 17.11 -27.34 16.10
C ALA A 554 17.81 -26.60 17.26
N SER A 555 18.01 -25.29 17.10
CA SER A 555 18.44 -24.42 18.20
C SER A 555 17.28 -24.20 19.17
N ALA A 556 17.37 -24.78 20.37
CA ALA A 556 16.49 -24.46 21.49
C ALA A 556 16.53 -22.96 21.81
N GLU A 557 15.38 -22.34 22.13
CA GLU A 557 15.35 -20.95 22.63
C GLU A 557 16.25 -20.83 23.88
N PRO A 558 17.13 -19.81 23.97
CA PRO A 558 18.03 -19.66 25.11
C PRO A 558 17.24 -19.44 26.40
N GLN A 559 17.49 -20.29 27.40
CA GLN A 559 16.86 -20.20 28.71
C GLN A 559 17.24 -18.88 29.42
N PRO A 560 16.33 -18.30 30.23
CA PRO A 560 16.60 -17.08 30.96
C PRO A 560 17.75 -17.28 31.94
N GLU A 561 18.76 -16.41 31.84
CA GLU A 561 19.96 -16.45 32.68
C GLU A 561 19.91 -15.32 33.72
N VAL A 562 20.19 -15.62 34.99
CA VAL A 562 20.29 -14.61 36.04
C VAL A 562 21.67 -13.94 35.94
N ILE A 563 21.69 -12.66 35.58
CA ILE A 563 22.92 -11.89 35.40
C ILE A 563 23.37 -11.25 36.72
N GLU A 564 22.42 -10.80 37.55
CA GLU A 564 22.74 -10.10 38.80
C GLU A 564 21.55 -10.10 39.77
N GLY A 565 21.80 -10.21 41.08
CA GLY A 565 20.76 -10.18 42.12
C GLY A 565 20.38 -11.55 42.69
N ASN A 566 19.45 -11.57 43.64
CA ASN A 566 19.10 -12.76 44.43
C ASN A 566 17.85 -13.49 43.91
N ILE A 567 17.61 -13.50 42.59
CA ILE A 567 16.44 -14.16 41.98
C ILE A 567 16.69 -15.66 41.81
N ASN A 568 15.73 -16.47 42.26
CA ASN A 568 15.64 -17.89 41.92
C ASN A 568 14.49 -18.13 40.92
N LEU A 569 14.84 -18.53 39.69
CA LEU A 569 13.88 -18.82 38.61
C LEU A 569 12.97 -20.02 38.91
N SER A 570 13.37 -20.90 39.82
CA SER A 570 12.63 -22.11 40.21
C SER A 570 11.72 -21.91 41.43
N ALA A 571 11.81 -20.75 42.09
CA ALA A 571 11.04 -20.48 43.32
C ALA A 571 9.53 -20.28 43.06
N GLY A 572 9.10 -20.07 41.82
CA GLY A 572 7.70 -19.85 41.50
C GLY A 572 7.47 -19.70 40.00
N VAL A 573 6.21 -19.54 39.59
CA VAL A 573 5.86 -19.36 38.16
C VAL A 573 5.43 -17.94 37.84
N PHE A 574 5.23 -17.07 38.83
CA PHE A 574 4.86 -15.66 38.62
C PHE A 574 6.03 -14.74 38.94
N TYR A 575 6.15 -13.62 38.26
CA TYR A 575 7.18 -12.61 38.53
C TYR A 575 6.62 -11.21 38.29
N VAL A 576 7.32 -10.20 38.80
CA VAL A 576 7.06 -8.79 38.48
C VAL A 576 8.17 -8.29 37.57
N GLN A 577 7.84 -7.62 36.47
CA GLN A 577 8.78 -7.02 35.54
C GLN A 577 8.69 -5.50 35.62
N CYS A 578 9.83 -4.86 35.89
CA CYS A 578 9.94 -3.41 36.11
C CYS A 578 10.54 -2.68 34.89
N GLY A 579 11.25 -3.39 34.01
CA GLY A 579 11.86 -2.81 32.81
C GLY A 579 12.62 -3.84 31.99
N ALA A 580 12.81 -3.54 30.70
CA ALA A 580 13.58 -4.35 29.76
C ALA A 580 14.49 -3.43 28.94
N PHE A 581 15.80 -3.70 28.95
CA PHE A 581 16.82 -2.82 28.37
C PHE A 581 17.74 -3.59 27.42
N THR A 582 18.18 -2.93 26.35
CA THR A 582 19.25 -3.45 25.48
C THR A 582 20.64 -3.22 26.06
N ASN A 583 20.82 -2.17 26.88
CA ASN A 583 22.06 -1.84 27.58
C ASN A 583 22.02 -2.34 29.04
N PRO A 584 23.01 -3.15 29.50
CA PRO A 584 23.07 -3.66 30.87
C PRO A 584 23.21 -2.57 31.94
N ASP A 585 23.84 -1.43 31.67
CA ASP A 585 24.04 -0.37 32.66
C ASP A 585 22.74 0.36 33.00
N SER A 586 21.83 0.49 32.03
CA SER A 586 20.48 1.01 32.27
C SER A 586 19.65 0.07 33.16
N ALA A 587 19.80 -1.24 32.97
CA ALA A 587 19.17 -2.24 33.82
C ALA A 587 19.73 -2.20 35.26
N LYS A 588 21.04 -2.00 35.43
CA LYS A 588 21.67 -1.82 36.75
C LYS A 588 21.16 -0.60 37.50
N LYS A 589 21.02 0.55 36.82
CA LYS A 589 20.45 1.78 37.41
C LYS A 589 19.03 1.56 37.93
N LEU A 590 18.18 0.89 37.13
CA LEU A 590 16.81 0.58 37.58
C LEU A 590 16.82 -0.47 38.70
N LYS A 591 17.66 -1.51 38.62
CA LYS A 591 17.78 -2.55 39.64
C LYS A 591 18.14 -1.97 41.01
N MET A 592 19.09 -1.03 41.09
CA MET A 592 19.42 -0.36 42.36
C MET A 592 18.22 0.39 42.96
N LYS A 593 17.40 1.04 42.13
CA LYS A 593 16.20 1.75 42.57
C LYS A 593 15.07 0.82 42.97
N VAL A 594 14.93 -0.33 42.30
CA VAL A 594 13.88 -1.31 42.58
C VAL A 594 14.19 -2.11 43.83
N CYS A 595 15.41 -2.63 43.94
CA CYS A 595 15.86 -3.45 45.07
C CYS A 595 15.95 -2.69 46.40
N SER A 596 15.98 -1.35 46.39
CA SER A 596 15.93 -0.55 47.62
C SER A 596 14.50 -0.30 48.13
N LEU A 597 13.48 -0.65 47.33
CA LEU A 597 12.07 -0.37 47.64
C LEU A 597 11.26 -1.61 48.03
N THR A 598 11.87 -2.80 47.94
CA THR A 598 11.23 -4.09 48.22
C THR A 598 12.24 -5.03 48.89
N GLU A 599 11.75 -5.91 49.77
CA GLU A 599 12.55 -7.00 50.34
C GLU A 599 12.45 -8.29 49.51
N ALA A 600 11.61 -8.31 48.47
CA ALA A 600 11.42 -9.47 47.62
C ALA A 600 12.68 -9.72 46.75
N PRO A 601 12.97 -11.00 46.42
CA PRO A 601 14.08 -11.36 45.53
C PRO A 601 14.05 -10.55 44.23
N CYS A 602 15.12 -9.83 43.94
CA CYS A 602 15.19 -8.87 42.83
C CYS A 602 16.53 -8.96 42.09
N GLY A 603 16.51 -8.66 40.80
CA GLY A 603 17.66 -8.93 39.94
C GLY A 603 17.42 -8.68 38.46
N ILE A 604 18.46 -8.93 37.67
CA ILE A 604 18.52 -8.77 36.23
C ILE A 604 18.55 -10.15 35.59
N ILE A 605 17.62 -10.41 34.68
CA ILE A 605 17.54 -11.64 33.89
C ILE A 605 17.76 -11.30 32.43
N ARG A 606 18.65 -12.04 31.75
CA ARG A 606 18.82 -11.96 30.30
C ARG A 606 17.87 -12.94 29.62
N GLU A 607 16.95 -12.42 28.82
CA GLU A 607 15.96 -13.23 28.12
C GLU A 607 15.60 -12.57 26.78
N LYS A 608 15.66 -13.34 25.68
CA LYS A 608 15.35 -12.90 24.31
C LYS A 608 16.10 -11.61 23.91
N GLY A 609 17.38 -11.50 24.29
CA GLY A 609 18.25 -10.38 23.93
C GLY A 609 18.14 -9.12 24.81
N PHE A 610 17.27 -9.11 25.84
CA PHE A 610 17.10 -7.97 26.75
C PHE A 610 17.54 -8.28 28.18
N TYR A 611 18.07 -7.27 28.87
CA TYR A 611 18.33 -7.25 30.31
C TYR A 611 17.06 -6.77 31.03
N LYS A 612 16.34 -7.69 31.67
CA LYS A 612 15.05 -7.44 32.31
C LYS A 612 15.21 -7.36 33.82
N VAL A 613 14.75 -6.26 34.43
CA VAL A 613 14.73 -6.11 35.89
C VAL A 613 13.44 -6.74 36.42
N ARG A 614 13.57 -7.76 37.27
CA ARG A 614 12.45 -8.55 37.80
C ARG A 614 12.46 -8.65 39.33
N LEU A 615 11.29 -8.95 39.89
CA LEU A 615 11.11 -9.44 41.27
C LEU A 615 10.43 -10.80 41.26
N GLY A 616 10.75 -11.64 42.25
CA GLY A 616 10.25 -13.00 42.40
C GLY A 616 11.29 -14.06 42.03
N TYR A 617 10.92 -15.28 41.64
CA TYR A 617 9.59 -15.72 41.23
C TYR A 617 8.70 -16.12 42.42
N PHE A 618 7.41 -15.80 42.35
CA PHE A 618 6.38 -16.06 43.36
C PHE A 618 5.52 -17.28 42.99
N HIS A 619 5.02 -18.01 44.00
CA HIS A 619 4.14 -19.16 43.81
C HIS A 619 2.73 -18.78 43.36
N THR A 620 2.19 -17.66 43.87
CA THR A 620 0.84 -17.20 43.55
C THR A 620 0.87 -15.89 42.76
N ARG A 621 -0.16 -15.68 41.92
CA ARG A 621 -0.33 -14.42 41.19
C ARG A 621 -0.64 -13.25 42.12
N GLN A 622 -1.27 -13.52 43.26
CA GLN A 622 -1.67 -12.49 44.24
C GLN A 622 -0.43 -11.85 44.90
N ASP A 623 0.59 -12.64 45.24
CA ASP A 623 1.82 -12.11 45.83
C ASP A 623 2.60 -11.25 44.83
N ALA A 624 2.70 -11.68 43.57
CA ALA A 624 3.30 -10.87 42.51
C ALA A 624 2.51 -9.57 42.26
N ALA A 625 1.17 -9.61 42.33
CA ALA A 625 0.34 -8.43 42.13
C ALA A 625 0.52 -7.40 43.27
N ARG A 626 0.64 -7.87 44.52
CA ARG A 626 0.89 -7.00 45.69
C ARG A 626 2.21 -6.24 45.53
N GLU A 627 3.28 -6.93 45.13
CA GLU A 627 4.60 -6.29 44.90
C GLU A 627 4.58 -5.31 43.72
N ALA A 628 3.87 -5.64 42.64
CA ALA A 628 3.71 -4.72 41.51
C ALA A 628 2.96 -3.44 41.91
N GLU A 629 1.93 -3.54 42.75
CA GLU A 629 1.17 -2.39 43.24
C GLU A 629 2.03 -1.46 44.12
N ILE A 630 2.86 -2.03 45.00
CA ILE A 630 3.81 -1.26 45.82
C ILE A 630 4.78 -0.46 44.92
N LEU A 631 5.36 -1.08 43.91
CA LEU A 631 6.28 -0.41 43.00
C LEU A 631 5.59 0.68 42.15
N ASN A 632 4.40 0.38 41.65
CA ASN A 632 3.61 1.36 40.88
C ASN A 632 3.24 2.58 41.75
N SER A 633 2.90 2.38 43.03
CA SER A 633 2.62 3.48 43.98
C SER A 633 3.83 4.38 44.24
N ARG A 634 5.04 3.86 44.01
CA ARG A 634 6.33 4.56 44.16
C ARG A 634 6.90 5.08 42.83
N GLY A 635 6.08 5.11 41.78
CA GLY A 635 6.44 5.66 40.47
C GLY A 635 7.35 4.76 39.63
N ILE A 636 7.40 3.45 39.91
CA ILE A 636 8.10 2.47 39.09
C ILE A 636 7.05 1.62 38.36
N ALA A 637 7.03 1.71 37.03
CA ALA A 637 6.14 0.91 36.21
C ALA A 637 6.46 -0.58 36.37
N ALA A 638 5.54 -1.33 36.98
CA ALA A 638 5.72 -2.75 37.29
C ALA A 638 4.51 -3.56 36.82
N GLN A 639 4.76 -4.66 36.10
CA GLN A 639 3.73 -5.55 35.56
C GLN A 639 3.96 -6.99 35.98
N THR A 640 2.89 -7.73 36.25
CA THR A 640 2.98 -9.17 36.58
C THR A 640 3.10 -10.01 35.33
N GLY A 641 4.02 -10.97 35.33
CA GLY A 641 4.23 -11.96 34.27
C GLY A 641 4.17 -13.39 34.82
N LYS A 642 4.07 -14.36 33.92
CA LYS A 642 4.08 -15.80 34.24
C LYS A 642 5.14 -16.50 33.39
N SER A 643 6.04 -17.25 34.04
CA SER A 643 6.99 -18.13 33.36
C SER A 643 6.27 -19.27 32.67
N VAL A 644 6.70 -19.59 31.45
CA VAL A 644 6.27 -20.80 30.73
C VAL A 644 7.22 -21.97 31.03
N ILE A 645 8.34 -21.71 31.72
CA ILE A 645 9.34 -22.72 32.06
C ILE A 645 8.90 -23.45 33.33
N ARG A 646 8.46 -24.70 33.13
CA ARG A 646 8.57 -25.77 34.11
C ARG A 646 8.94 -27.06 33.41
#